data_AF-Q2SYV6-F1
#
_entry.id   AF-Q2SYV6-F1
#
_cell.length_a   1.000
_cell.length_b   1.000
_cell.length_c   1.000
_cell.angle_alpha   90.00
_cell.angle_beta   90.00
_cell.angle_gamma   90.00
#
_symmetry.space_group_name_H-M   'P 1'
#
loop_
_entity.id
_entity.type
_entity.pdbx_description
1 polymer ?
#
loop_
_entity_poly.entity_id
_entity_poly.type
_entity_poly.pdbx_seq_one_letter_code
_entity_poly.pdbx_strand_id
1 'polypeptide(L)'
;MKEQRRVFGGRVIFDHLPKTAGQAVNAWLGNALGAGCVTPNLIGRHRDLIRRYGGEYSVISAHIDFRGSSLDPRYQYLTCFREPIDRAISWLFFLMNNHDAEQLPGLWEQAQRFIALAADPGGDFRASIAQSFESNFVESLSNPYVEHFAAIGDTQARRDDEKLAAALASVEQYDVVGFFEDMPTFLADVAALIGLPAPERIETVNATRQRPAVGQIEAALRERLEALNALDLEFYRVLRERRQRERARREIIPVPQTARWQPYEPVASRAFAAPEFSLVSATLLGGDTYSHGQIMRFSVVFSIDRDVAELGVGIQITDSDERWAFGSSNSLLNRRLVGLQRGTYRIGFYLGANLPEGRYVAGFMFSDSGSDRTSELAHYEKLVAFQVEVPRAVPSAGYASLPADFECQRVSDAVSAVPRDAGGSLRTDVTLGPLTAGEAFELPVLLENASTQTWVNSSRNPIHLSYRWLDDAGRIVASDPAPMPLPVDLFAPGTTMPLPMRVVAPSTCGDFRLVAMPMAGSQGGFDALGFVPLSLECAVTHANAARVYRGADIRLHTRVGLRDSGAMASTGQEGFLLFGPYAALPAGRYVVSLEGRCDATDGGWMDIIWGHGTQVLMRHDVTPGGKDGPIAEFDFELATPVSDLEVRVWVPACASVRVDTLRIEPFENRYADMALAVAAG
;
A
#
# COMPACT_ATOMS: atom_id res chain seq x y z
N MET A 1 22.81 30.96 -8.55
CA MET A 1 22.43 29.53 -8.44
C MET A 1 23.39 28.73 -9.30
N LYS A 2 24.26 27.93 -8.69
CA LYS A 2 25.20 27.06 -9.43
C LYS A 2 24.38 25.96 -10.11
N GLU A 3 24.54 25.79 -11.42
CA GLU A 3 24.01 24.64 -12.15
C GLU A 3 24.41 23.36 -11.40
N GLN A 4 23.42 22.66 -10.85
CA GLN A 4 23.61 21.31 -10.33
C GLN A 4 24.01 20.45 -11.52
N ARG A 5 25.31 20.13 -11.62
CA ARG A 5 25.82 19.15 -12.57
C ARG A 5 25.06 17.85 -12.33
N ARG A 6 24.13 17.48 -13.22
CA ARG A 6 23.46 16.17 -13.18
C ARG A 6 24.56 15.12 -13.19
N VAL A 7 24.66 14.33 -12.12
CA VAL A 7 25.54 13.17 -12.06
C VAL A 7 25.04 12.20 -13.12
N PHE A 8 25.93 11.72 -13.99
CA PHE A 8 25.60 10.76 -15.05
C PHE A 8 24.85 9.56 -14.43
N GLY A 9 23.60 9.36 -14.84
CA GLY A 9 22.68 8.40 -14.23
C GLY A 9 22.88 6.95 -14.73
N GLY A 10 23.83 6.72 -15.64
CA GLY A 10 24.08 5.40 -16.24
C GLY A 10 23.07 4.97 -17.30
N ARG A 11 22.15 5.86 -17.70
CA ARG A 11 21.04 5.55 -18.64
C ARG A 11 20.90 6.62 -19.70
N VAL A 12 21.13 6.23 -20.94
CA VAL A 12 21.15 7.12 -22.10
C VAL A 12 20.22 6.59 -23.18
N ILE A 13 19.48 7.49 -23.81
CA ILE A 13 18.76 7.20 -25.05
C ILE A 13 19.46 7.99 -26.16
N PHE A 14 20.04 7.25 -27.09
CA PHE A 14 20.40 7.78 -28.39
C PHE A 14 19.19 7.68 -29.31
N ASP A 15 18.46 8.78 -29.42
CA ASP A 15 17.42 8.97 -30.42
C ASP A 15 18.09 9.24 -31.76
N HIS A 16 18.41 8.16 -32.47
CA HIS A 16 19.19 8.25 -33.69
C HIS A 16 18.25 8.46 -34.88
N LEU A 17 18.37 9.61 -35.53
CA LEU A 17 17.53 9.95 -36.68
C LEU A 17 18.02 9.19 -37.94
N PRO A 18 17.12 8.87 -38.89
CA PRO A 18 17.52 8.24 -40.14
C PRO A 18 18.58 9.07 -40.88
N LYS A 19 19.64 8.39 -41.33
CA LYS A 19 20.73 8.94 -42.16
C LYS A 19 21.60 10.04 -41.51
N THR A 20 21.67 10.07 -40.17
CA THR A 20 22.51 11.02 -39.40
C THR A 20 23.70 10.35 -38.68
N ALA A 21 24.25 9.28 -39.27
CA ALA A 21 25.35 8.47 -38.72
C ALA A 21 25.03 7.65 -37.45
N GLY A 22 23.75 7.43 -37.14
CA GLY A 22 23.31 6.64 -35.98
C GLY A 22 24.03 5.30 -35.83
N GLN A 23 24.17 4.54 -36.92
CA GLN A 23 24.82 3.22 -36.87
C GLN A 23 26.32 3.28 -36.54
N ALA A 24 27.03 4.29 -37.03
CA ALA A 24 28.47 4.45 -36.75
C ALA A 24 28.71 4.86 -35.30
N VAL A 25 27.85 5.73 -34.75
CA VAL A 25 27.89 6.14 -33.34
C VAL A 25 27.50 4.98 -32.44
N ASN A 26 26.45 4.22 -32.79
CA ASN A 26 26.05 3.00 -32.08
C ASN A 26 27.18 1.94 -32.05
N ALA A 27 27.85 1.70 -33.18
CA ALA A 27 28.97 0.76 -33.26
C ALA A 27 30.16 1.22 -32.39
N TRP A 28 30.50 2.51 -32.42
CA TRP A 28 31.53 3.06 -31.52
C TRP A 28 31.17 2.87 -30.05
N LEU A 29 29.95 3.23 -29.65
CA LEU A 29 29.49 3.06 -28.27
C LEU A 29 29.51 1.58 -27.86
N GLY A 30 29.06 0.67 -28.74
CA GLY A 30 29.10 -0.78 -28.51
C GLY A 30 30.52 -1.31 -28.33
N ASN A 31 31.48 -0.84 -29.13
CA ASN A 31 32.89 -1.23 -28.99
C ASN A 31 33.54 -0.66 -27.71
N ALA A 32 33.20 0.59 -27.35
CA ALA A 32 33.79 1.27 -26.20
C ALA A 32 33.22 0.80 -24.85
N LEU A 33 31.92 0.48 -24.81
CA LEU A 33 31.22 0.06 -23.58
C LEU A 33 31.06 -1.47 -23.46
N GLY A 34 31.18 -2.19 -24.58
CA GLY A 34 30.87 -3.62 -24.67
C GLY A 34 29.48 -3.87 -25.26
N ALA A 35 29.34 -4.97 -26.00
CA ALA A 35 28.12 -5.33 -26.72
C ALA A 35 26.88 -5.54 -25.83
N GLY A 36 27.07 -5.75 -24.53
CA GLY A 36 26.00 -5.85 -23.53
C GLY A 36 25.50 -4.51 -22.98
N CYS A 37 26.16 -3.39 -23.29
CA CYS A 37 25.82 -2.08 -22.73
C CYS A 37 25.04 -1.18 -23.69
N VAL A 38 25.04 -1.49 -24.98
CA VAL A 38 24.39 -0.71 -26.03
C VAL A 38 23.46 -1.62 -26.83
N THR A 39 22.20 -1.22 -26.98
CA THR A 39 21.27 -2.00 -27.82
C THR A 39 21.80 -2.10 -29.25
N PRO A 40 21.44 -3.16 -30.00
CA PRO A 40 21.47 -3.07 -31.46
C PRO A 40 20.59 -1.89 -31.92
N ASN A 41 20.70 -1.46 -33.17
CA ASN A 41 19.84 -0.37 -33.66
C ASN A 41 18.38 -0.84 -33.74
N LEU A 42 17.52 -0.24 -32.90
CA LEU A 42 16.11 -0.59 -32.79
C LEU A 42 15.22 0.39 -33.54
N ILE A 43 13.96 0.00 -33.73
CA ILE A 43 12.86 0.87 -34.19
C ILE A 43 11.67 0.61 -33.26
N GLY A 44 11.07 1.66 -32.71
CA GLY A 44 9.89 1.46 -31.87
C GLY A 44 9.42 2.72 -31.17
N ARG A 45 8.28 2.59 -30.49
CA ARG A 45 7.70 3.68 -29.69
C ARG A 45 8.54 3.92 -28.45
N HIS A 46 8.72 5.20 -28.10
CA HIS A 46 9.53 5.63 -26.95
C HIS A 46 9.27 4.82 -25.67
N ARG A 47 8.01 4.71 -25.25
CA ARG A 47 7.62 3.97 -24.03
C ARG A 47 7.86 2.47 -24.14
N ASP A 48 7.70 1.89 -25.32
CA ASP A 48 7.90 0.45 -25.55
C ASP A 48 9.38 0.08 -25.52
N LEU A 49 10.23 0.93 -26.10
CA LEU A 49 11.69 0.76 -26.08
C LEU A 49 12.23 0.82 -24.64
N ILE A 50 11.81 1.82 -23.86
CA ILE A 50 12.18 1.91 -22.44
C ILE A 50 11.68 0.69 -21.67
N ARG A 51 10.43 0.28 -21.87
CA ARG A 51 9.86 -0.89 -21.19
C ARG A 51 10.61 -2.18 -21.49
N ARG A 52 11.05 -2.39 -22.74
CA ARG A 52 11.75 -3.62 -23.15
C ARG A 52 13.23 -3.62 -22.82
N TYR A 53 13.92 -2.51 -23.05
CA TYR A 53 15.39 -2.47 -23.09
C TYR A 53 16.03 -1.62 -21.99
N GLY A 54 15.23 -0.82 -21.29
CA GLY A 54 15.71 0.16 -20.32
C GLY A 54 16.33 -0.39 -19.03
N GLY A 55 16.20 -1.70 -18.79
CA GLY A 55 16.87 -2.42 -17.70
C GLY A 55 18.10 -3.23 -18.13
N GLU A 56 18.24 -3.53 -19.42
CA GLU A 56 19.28 -4.40 -19.99
C GLU A 56 20.48 -3.58 -20.51
N TYR A 57 20.19 -2.44 -21.15
CA TYR A 57 21.21 -1.63 -21.81
C TYR A 57 21.33 -0.25 -21.18
N SER A 58 22.56 0.15 -20.87
CA SER A 58 22.90 1.50 -20.42
C SER A 58 22.65 2.54 -21.51
N VAL A 59 22.72 2.13 -22.78
CA VAL A 59 22.42 2.97 -23.95
C VAL A 59 21.39 2.28 -24.83
N ILE A 60 20.21 2.89 -24.96
CA ILE A 60 19.22 2.51 -25.97
C ILE A 60 19.48 3.36 -27.20
N SER A 61 19.80 2.71 -28.33
CA SER A 61 19.94 3.36 -29.64
C SER A 61 18.78 2.92 -30.53
N ALA A 62 17.92 3.87 -30.90
CA ALA A 62 16.74 3.54 -31.68
C ALA A 62 16.28 4.69 -32.59
N HIS A 63 15.58 4.33 -33.66
CA HIS A 63 14.62 5.22 -34.31
C HIS A 63 13.34 5.26 -33.47
N ILE A 64 13.10 6.37 -32.79
CA ILE A 64 12.03 6.50 -31.79
C ILE A 64 10.76 7.08 -32.42
N ASP A 65 9.61 6.45 -32.17
CA ASP A 65 8.28 7.03 -32.46
C ASP A 65 7.73 7.69 -31.18
N PHE A 66 7.47 9.00 -31.24
CA PHE A 66 6.89 9.80 -30.16
C PHE A 66 5.41 10.10 -30.43
N ARG A 67 4.56 9.98 -29.40
CA ARG A 67 3.11 10.23 -29.48
C ARG A 67 2.58 10.95 -28.24
N GLY A 68 3.12 12.13 -27.98
CA GLY A 68 2.83 12.95 -26.81
C GLY A 68 3.24 12.32 -25.48
N SER A 69 4.30 11.50 -25.51
CA SER A 69 4.75 10.77 -24.33
C SER A 69 5.62 11.60 -23.39
N SER A 70 6.04 12.81 -23.78
CA SER A 70 7.12 13.58 -23.16
C SER A 70 8.44 12.78 -23.05
N LEU A 71 9.55 13.46 -22.76
CA LEU A 71 10.80 12.77 -22.46
C LEU A 71 10.74 12.16 -21.05
N ASP A 72 11.22 10.92 -20.91
CA ASP A 72 11.30 10.27 -19.61
C ASP A 72 12.47 10.86 -18.81
N PRO A 73 12.22 11.52 -17.66
CA PRO A 73 13.24 12.26 -16.92
C PRO A 73 14.34 11.37 -16.31
N ARG A 74 14.18 10.04 -16.34
CA ARG A 74 15.18 9.07 -15.86
C ARG A 74 16.32 8.85 -16.84
N TYR A 75 16.14 9.23 -18.11
CA TYR A 75 17.12 9.06 -19.17
C TYR A 75 17.74 10.39 -19.56
N GLN A 76 19.01 10.32 -19.95
CA GLN A 76 19.65 11.41 -20.67
C GLN A 76 19.49 11.17 -22.17
N TYR A 77 19.14 12.22 -22.92
CA TYR A 77 18.82 12.11 -24.34
C TYR A 77 19.92 12.73 -25.17
N LEU A 78 20.32 12.00 -26.21
CA LEU A 78 21.20 12.52 -27.22
C LEU A 78 20.67 12.24 -28.63
N THR A 79 20.93 13.16 -29.55
CA THR A 79 20.56 13.03 -30.95
C THR A 79 21.57 13.74 -31.84
N CYS A 80 21.57 13.38 -33.13
CA CYS A 80 22.43 14.00 -34.14
C CYS A 80 21.59 14.32 -35.37
N PHE A 81 21.68 15.58 -35.81
CA PHE A 81 21.03 16.08 -37.01
C PHE A 81 21.97 16.07 -38.20
N ARG A 82 21.41 16.14 -39.40
CA ARG A 82 22.12 16.39 -40.65
C ARG A 82 21.37 17.47 -41.40
N GLU A 83 22.04 18.22 -42.27
CA GLU A 83 21.34 19.17 -43.13
C GLU A 83 20.14 18.48 -43.84
N PRO A 84 18.91 19.03 -43.76
CA PRO A 84 17.68 18.34 -44.17
C PRO A 84 17.67 17.82 -45.61
N ILE A 85 18.20 18.60 -46.56
CA ILE A 85 18.24 18.23 -47.98
C ILE A 85 19.28 17.14 -48.21
N ASP A 86 20.46 17.29 -47.61
CA ASP A 86 21.52 16.31 -47.66
C ASP A 86 21.12 14.97 -47.04
N ARG A 87 20.31 14.99 -45.97
CA ARG A 87 19.67 13.81 -45.38
C ARG A 87 18.66 13.17 -46.34
N ALA A 88 17.76 13.95 -46.94
CA ALA A 88 16.76 13.45 -47.89
C ALA A 88 17.40 12.79 -49.11
N ILE A 89 18.44 13.41 -49.69
CA ILE A 89 19.24 12.82 -50.77
C ILE A 89 19.90 11.52 -50.28
N SER A 90 20.51 11.54 -49.09
CA SER A 90 21.13 10.33 -48.54
C SER A 90 20.14 9.17 -48.37
N TRP A 91 18.87 9.45 -48.10
CA TRP A 91 17.83 8.46 -47.92
C TRP A 91 17.32 7.93 -49.27
N LEU A 92 16.98 8.81 -50.22
CA LEU A 92 16.52 8.43 -51.57
C LEU A 92 17.53 7.55 -52.30
N PHE A 93 18.80 7.96 -52.34
CA PHE A 93 19.84 7.20 -53.03
C PHE A 93 20.29 5.96 -52.26
N PHE A 94 20.01 5.89 -50.96
CA PHE A 94 20.19 4.64 -50.22
C PHE A 94 19.15 3.59 -50.61
N LEU A 95 17.89 3.99 -50.77
CA LEU A 95 16.86 3.09 -51.30
C LEU A 95 17.18 2.60 -52.71
N MET A 96 17.75 3.46 -53.56
CA MET A 96 18.05 3.12 -54.96
C MET A 96 19.30 2.25 -55.15
N ASN A 97 20.36 2.47 -54.35
CA ASN A 97 21.70 1.96 -54.69
C ASN A 97 22.28 0.94 -53.69
N ASN A 98 21.66 0.75 -52.53
CA ASN A 98 22.15 -0.17 -51.49
C ASN A 98 21.30 -1.43 -51.30
N HIS A 99 20.13 -1.51 -51.94
CA HIS A 99 19.22 -2.65 -51.85
C HIS A 99 18.80 -3.10 -53.25
N ASP A 100 18.80 -4.41 -53.50
CA ASP A 100 18.18 -4.99 -54.69
C ASP A 100 16.65 -4.89 -54.58
N ALA A 101 15.93 -4.81 -55.71
CA ALA A 101 14.46 -4.67 -55.75
C ALA A 101 13.72 -5.78 -54.96
N GLU A 102 14.35 -6.94 -54.76
CA GLU A 102 13.81 -8.08 -54.00
C GLU A 102 13.89 -7.89 -52.47
N GLN A 103 14.71 -6.97 -51.95
CA GLN A 103 14.93 -6.81 -50.50
C GLN A 103 14.02 -5.77 -49.83
N LEU A 104 13.45 -4.83 -50.59
CA LEU A 104 12.52 -3.79 -50.12
C LEU A 104 11.43 -3.52 -51.18
N PRO A 105 10.53 -4.50 -51.44
CA PRO A 105 9.49 -4.36 -52.45
C PRO A 105 8.58 -3.15 -52.15
N GLY A 106 8.34 -2.30 -53.15
CA GLY A 106 7.50 -1.10 -53.05
C GLY A 106 8.23 0.20 -52.70
N LEU A 107 9.26 0.19 -51.84
CA LEU A 107 9.99 1.42 -51.47
C LEU A 107 10.97 1.90 -52.55
N TRP A 108 11.61 0.98 -53.27
CA TRP A 108 12.48 1.31 -54.39
C TRP A 108 11.72 1.99 -55.53
N GLU A 109 10.55 1.43 -55.90
CA GLU A 109 9.68 1.98 -56.94
C GLU A 109 9.16 3.38 -56.57
N GLN A 110 8.83 3.60 -55.29
CA GLN A 110 8.46 4.92 -54.79
C GLN A 110 9.60 5.93 -54.90
N ALA A 111 10.84 5.56 -54.53
CA ALA A 111 11.99 6.46 -54.69
C ALA A 111 12.23 6.84 -56.16
N GLN A 112 12.15 5.88 -57.07
CA GLN A 112 12.31 6.13 -58.51
C GLN A 112 11.19 7.04 -59.06
N ARG A 113 9.93 6.75 -58.71
CA ARG A 113 8.76 7.54 -59.12
C ARG A 113 8.81 8.96 -58.56
N PHE A 114 9.31 9.13 -57.34
CA PHE A 114 9.47 10.45 -56.71
C PHE A 114 10.45 11.33 -57.49
N ILE A 115 11.62 10.77 -57.86
CA ILE A 115 12.62 11.51 -58.63
C ILE A 115 12.10 11.87 -60.03
N ALA A 116 11.41 10.93 -60.69
CA ALA A 116 10.79 11.19 -62.00
C ALA A 116 9.70 12.26 -61.91
N LEU A 117 8.86 12.24 -60.88
CA LEU A 117 7.81 13.24 -60.64
C LEU A 117 8.40 14.62 -60.34
N ALA A 118 9.53 14.69 -59.64
CA ALA A 118 10.18 15.95 -59.32
C ALA A 118 10.69 16.71 -60.57
N ALA A 119 10.90 16.00 -61.68
CA ALA A 119 11.27 16.57 -62.98
C ALA A 119 10.06 17.10 -63.79
N ASP A 120 8.82 16.83 -63.36
CA ASP A 120 7.61 17.32 -64.03
C ASP A 120 7.23 18.75 -63.54
N PRO A 121 7.13 19.74 -64.45
CA PRO A 121 6.76 21.11 -64.08
C PRO A 121 5.25 21.33 -63.80
N GLY A 122 4.37 20.33 -63.98
CA GLY A 122 2.92 20.49 -63.81
C GLY A 122 2.34 20.15 -62.42
N GLY A 123 1.43 20.99 -61.91
CA GLY A 123 0.52 20.66 -60.79
C GLY A 123 0.99 20.99 -59.35
N ASP A 124 0.08 20.85 -58.38
CA ASP A 124 0.38 20.97 -56.95
C ASP A 124 1.15 19.73 -56.46
N PHE A 125 2.48 19.86 -56.42
CA PHE A 125 3.39 18.79 -56.06
C PHE A 125 3.13 18.16 -54.69
N ARG A 126 2.69 18.95 -53.69
CA ARG A 126 2.39 18.41 -52.36
C ARG A 126 1.13 17.54 -52.39
N ALA A 127 0.08 18.00 -53.08
CA ALA A 127 -1.13 17.23 -53.26
C ALA A 127 -0.88 15.95 -54.07
N SER A 128 -0.08 16.02 -55.13
CA SER A 128 0.30 14.87 -55.95
C SER A 128 1.07 13.82 -55.15
N ILE A 129 1.98 14.24 -54.27
CA ILE A 129 2.72 13.30 -53.40
C ILE A 129 1.79 12.63 -52.40
N ALA A 130 0.94 13.40 -51.71
CA ALA A 130 0.04 12.87 -50.69
C ALA A 130 -0.97 11.85 -51.25
N GLN A 131 -1.32 11.95 -52.54
CA GLN A 131 -2.25 11.03 -53.21
C GLN A 131 -1.56 9.83 -53.87
N SER A 132 -0.29 9.96 -54.27
CA SER A 132 0.38 8.99 -55.16
C SER A 132 1.45 8.12 -54.49
N PHE A 133 1.80 8.43 -53.24
CA PHE A 133 2.83 7.75 -52.45
C PHE A 133 2.28 7.28 -51.10
N GLU A 134 2.90 6.25 -50.54
CA GLU A 134 2.52 5.74 -49.23
C GLU A 134 2.87 6.74 -48.12
N SER A 135 2.03 6.82 -47.08
CA SER A 135 2.17 7.82 -46.02
C SER A 135 3.52 7.77 -45.31
N ASN A 136 4.03 6.57 -45.01
CA ASN A 136 5.34 6.33 -44.41
C ASN A 136 6.51 6.84 -45.28
N PHE A 137 6.41 6.73 -46.60
CA PHE A 137 7.41 7.25 -47.55
C PHE A 137 7.42 8.78 -47.50
N VAL A 138 6.24 9.41 -47.52
CA VAL A 138 6.10 10.87 -47.45
C VAL A 138 6.58 11.43 -46.11
N GLU A 139 6.20 10.80 -45.01
CA GLU A 139 6.62 11.16 -43.64
C GLU A 139 8.15 11.17 -43.48
N SER A 140 8.85 10.25 -44.15
CA SER A 140 10.32 10.19 -44.10
C SER A 140 11.02 11.30 -44.91
N LEU A 141 10.29 12.00 -45.78
CA LEU A 141 10.80 13.02 -46.69
C LEU A 141 10.32 14.44 -46.38
N SER A 142 9.15 14.62 -45.76
CA SER A 142 8.55 15.92 -45.50
C SER A 142 8.65 16.28 -44.01
N ASN A 143 9.48 17.27 -43.71
CA ASN A 143 9.73 17.81 -42.37
C ASN A 143 9.90 16.75 -41.25
N PRO A 144 10.65 15.65 -41.46
CA PRO A 144 10.74 14.58 -40.47
C PRO A 144 11.32 15.04 -39.12
N TYR A 145 12.12 16.11 -39.06
CA TYR A 145 12.61 16.61 -37.78
C TYR A 145 11.51 17.34 -37.01
N VAL A 146 10.86 18.33 -37.62
CA VAL A 146 9.82 19.10 -36.94
C VAL A 146 8.66 18.19 -36.54
N GLU A 147 8.21 17.27 -37.38
CA GLU A 147 7.15 16.32 -37.02
C GLU A 147 7.57 15.40 -35.86
N HIS A 148 8.81 14.85 -35.88
CA HIS A 148 9.32 13.98 -34.82
C HIS A 148 9.41 14.68 -33.46
N PHE A 149 10.04 15.86 -33.42
CA PHE A 149 10.27 16.57 -32.15
C PHE A 149 9.01 17.30 -31.65
N ALA A 150 8.10 17.72 -32.53
CA ALA A 150 6.80 18.24 -32.11
C ALA A 150 5.94 17.14 -31.47
N ALA A 151 6.03 15.90 -31.98
CA ALA A 151 5.28 14.75 -31.47
C ALA A 151 5.73 14.28 -30.07
N ILE A 152 6.82 14.80 -29.51
CA ILE A 152 7.19 14.59 -28.10
C ILE A 152 6.20 15.28 -27.16
N GLY A 153 5.69 16.45 -27.56
CA GLY A 153 4.75 17.29 -26.82
C GLY A 153 3.28 17.04 -27.17
N ASP A 154 2.40 18.03 -26.95
CA ASP A 154 0.97 17.87 -27.24
C ASP A 154 0.71 17.63 -28.74
N THR A 155 -0.03 16.57 -29.04
CA THR A 155 -0.31 16.07 -30.39
C THR A 155 -1.31 16.93 -31.17
N GLN A 156 -1.73 18.08 -30.62
CA GLN A 156 -2.73 18.96 -31.22
C GLN A 156 -2.18 20.14 -32.03
N ALA A 157 -0.87 20.32 -32.18
CA ALA A 157 -0.32 21.42 -32.99
C ALA A 157 -0.77 21.31 -34.46
N ARG A 158 -1.63 22.24 -34.91
CA ARG A 158 -2.22 22.21 -36.26
C ARG A 158 -1.57 23.18 -37.23
N ARG A 159 -0.90 24.24 -36.73
CA ARG A 159 -0.27 25.27 -37.55
C ARG A 159 1.25 25.09 -37.59
N ASP A 160 1.87 25.45 -38.71
CA ASP A 160 3.31 25.27 -38.96
C ASP A 160 4.19 26.01 -37.94
N ASP A 161 3.77 27.20 -37.49
CA ASP A 161 4.45 27.99 -36.45
C ASP A 161 4.44 27.30 -35.08
N GLU A 162 3.31 26.70 -34.70
CA GLU A 162 3.16 25.94 -33.46
C GLU A 162 4.02 24.66 -33.47
N LYS A 163 4.05 23.95 -34.60
CA LYS A 163 4.88 22.74 -34.76
C LYS A 163 6.36 23.06 -34.63
N LEU A 164 6.82 24.11 -35.31
CA LEU A 164 8.22 24.55 -35.24
C LEU A 164 8.61 24.94 -33.81
N ALA A 165 7.75 25.69 -33.10
CA ALA A 165 8.00 26.08 -31.72
C ALA A 165 8.04 24.88 -30.77
N ALA A 166 7.10 23.93 -30.92
CA ALA A 166 7.05 22.70 -30.13
C ALA A 166 8.28 21.82 -30.35
N ALA A 167 8.70 21.66 -31.61
CA ALA A 167 9.92 20.92 -31.95
C ALA A 167 11.17 21.53 -31.30
N LEU A 168 11.31 22.86 -31.37
CA LEU A 168 12.43 23.58 -30.72
C LEU A 168 12.41 23.41 -29.20
N ALA A 169 11.25 23.52 -28.57
CA ALA A 169 11.12 23.36 -27.12
C ALA A 169 11.40 21.92 -26.65
N SER A 170 11.06 20.91 -27.46
CA SER A 170 11.35 19.50 -27.17
C SER A 170 12.84 19.18 -27.29
N VAL A 171 13.49 19.59 -28.39
CA VAL A 171 14.92 19.29 -28.61
C VAL A 171 15.83 20.03 -27.61
N GLU A 172 15.39 21.17 -27.07
CA GLU A 172 16.12 21.89 -26.01
C GLU A 172 16.22 21.11 -24.70
N GLN A 173 15.35 20.12 -24.49
CA GLN A 173 15.41 19.23 -23.32
C GLN A 173 16.46 18.12 -23.47
N TYR A 174 17.04 17.92 -24.66
CA TYR A 174 18.09 16.91 -24.88
C TYR A 174 19.41 17.35 -24.26
N ASP A 175 20.07 16.41 -23.57
CA ASP A 175 21.36 16.63 -22.91
C ASP A 175 22.48 16.88 -23.93
N VAL A 176 22.46 16.19 -25.08
CA VAL A 176 23.44 16.38 -26.17
C VAL A 176 22.75 16.42 -27.52
N VAL A 177 23.02 17.48 -28.29
CA VAL A 177 22.51 17.66 -29.65
C VAL A 177 23.68 17.92 -30.58
N GLY A 178 23.91 17.00 -31.52
CA GLY A 178 24.99 17.07 -32.49
C GLY A 178 24.54 17.40 -33.90
N PHE A 179 25.53 17.69 -34.74
CA PHE A 179 25.38 17.89 -36.17
C PHE A 179 26.36 16.99 -36.92
N PHE A 180 25.89 16.35 -37.98
CA PHE A 180 26.67 15.43 -38.81
C PHE A 180 27.91 16.12 -39.40
N GLU A 181 27.76 17.39 -39.76
CA GLU A 181 28.82 18.24 -40.32
C GLU A 181 29.90 18.62 -39.29
N ASP A 182 29.63 18.43 -38.00
CA ASP A 182 30.56 18.68 -36.88
C ASP A 182 30.64 17.45 -35.95
N MET A 183 30.83 16.27 -36.55
CA MET A 183 30.91 14.99 -35.85
C MET A 183 31.95 14.96 -34.72
N PRO A 184 33.18 15.51 -34.85
CA PRO A 184 34.16 15.48 -33.77
C PRO A 184 33.66 16.18 -32.50
N THR A 185 32.95 17.30 -32.66
CA THR A 185 32.30 18.00 -31.54
C THR A 185 31.24 17.15 -30.89
N PHE A 186 30.34 16.58 -31.69
CA PHE A 186 29.26 15.74 -31.18
C PHE A 186 29.82 14.55 -30.37
N LEU A 187 30.83 13.86 -30.92
CA LEU A 187 31.47 12.74 -30.25
C LEU A 187 32.16 13.16 -28.95
N ALA A 188 32.78 14.34 -28.90
CA ALA A 188 33.37 14.88 -27.68
C ALA A 188 32.32 15.17 -26.60
N ASP A 189 31.16 15.75 -26.97
CA ASP A 189 30.06 16.02 -26.04
C ASP A 189 29.41 14.72 -25.53
N VAL A 190 29.22 13.73 -26.41
CA VAL A 190 28.74 12.38 -26.03
C VAL A 190 29.75 11.69 -25.10
N ALA A 191 31.04 11.75 -25.42
CA ALA A 191 32.09 11.17 -24.60
C ALA A 191 32.15 11.84 -23.21
N ALA A 192 32.01 13.16 -23.15
CA ALA A 192 31.94 13.91 -21.89
C ALA A 192 30.69 13.57 -21.07
N LEU A 193 29.54 13.36 -21.72
CA LEU A 193 28.31 12.94 -21.05
C LEU A 193 28.45 11.54 -20.42
N ILE A 194 29.00 10.58 -21.18
CA ILE A 194 29.08 9.16 -20.78
C ILE A 194 30.31 8.89 -19.89
N GLY A 195 31.32 9.75 -19.92
CA GLY A 195 32.58 9.55 -19.19
C GLY A 195 33.58 8.66 -19.96
N LEU A 196 33.58 8.75 -21.29
CA LEU A 196 34.51 8.05 -22.18
C LEU A 196 35.57 9.00 -22.76
N PRO A 197 36.72 8.48 -23.23
CA PRO A 197 37.61 9.26 -24.09
C PRO A 197 36.91 9.52 -25.44
N ALA A 198 37.02 10.76 -25.94
CA ALA A 198 36.51 11.10 -27.26
C ALA A 198 37.31 10.32 -28.34
N PRO A 199 36.65 9.66 -29.29
CA PRO A 199 37.33 8.93 -30.35
C PRO A 199 37.93 9.92 -31.36
N GLU A 200 39.12 9.64 -31.87
CA GLU A 200 39.72 10.45 -32.94
C GLU A 200 38.95 10.31 -34.26
N ARG A 201 38.44 9.10 -34.56
CA ARG A 201 37.59 8.77 -35.71
C ARG A 201 36.66 7.60 -35.37
N ILE A 202 35.48 7.58 -35.99
CA ILE A 202 34.54 6.45 -35.97
C ILE A 202 34.54 5.75 -37.33
N GLU A 203 34.32 4.43 -37.34
CA GLU A 203 34.23 3.66 -38.57
C GLU A 203 33.00 4.05 -39.40
N THR A 204 33.12 3.98 -40.73
CA THR A 204 32.00 4.24 -41.63
C THR A 204 31.17 2.97 -41.82
N VAL A 205 29.97 2.96 -41.23
CA VAL A 205 29.02 1.84 -41.31
C VAL A 205 27.91 2.19 -42.29
N ASN A 206 27.64 1.29 -43.26
CA ASN A 206 26.52 1.40 -44.21
C ASN A 206 26.46 2.72 -45.01
N ALA A 207 27.61 3.14 -45.56
CA ALA A 207 27.66 4.27 -46.48
C ALA A 207 26.81 4.03 -47.74
N THR A 208 26.17 5.09 -48.23
CA THR A 208 25.35 5.05 -49.45
C THR A 208 26.25 4.97 -50.69
N ARG A 209 26.08 3.94 -51.52
CA ARG A 209 26.85 3.71 -52.75
C ARG A 209 26.39 4.70 -53.83
N GLN A 210 27.34 5.30 -54.55
CA GLN A 210 27.09 6.23 -55.68
C GLN A 210 26.04 7.32 -55.39
N ARG A 211 26.39 8.25 -54.49
CA ARG A 211 25.51 9.34 -54.08
C ARG A 211 25.96 10.70 -54.67
N PRO A 212 25.07 11.48 -55.29
CA PRO A 212 25.37 12.85 -55.68
C PRO A 212 25.41 13.80 -54.46
N ALA A 213 26.26 14.81 -54.52
CA ALA A 213 26.21 15.95 -53.59
C ALA A 213 24.95 16.81 -53.86
N VAL A 214 24.54 17.64 -52.89
CA VAL A 214 23.39 18.57 -53.05
C VAL A 214 23.54 19.46 -54.29
N GLY A 215 24.77 19.84 -54.66
CA GLY A 215 25.04 20.64 -55.87
C GLY A 215 25.04 19.86 -57.19
N GLN A 216 24.89 18.52 -57.15
CA GLN A 216 24.97 17.63 -58.31
C GLN A 216 23.61 17.03 -58.70
N ILE A 217 22.56 17.30 -57.93
CA ILE A 217 21.18 16.92 -58.28
C ILE A 217 20.55 17.97 -59.21
N GLU A 218 19.53 17.57 -59.96
CA GLU A 218 18.76 18.48 -60.80
C GLU A 218 18.10 19.58 -59.97
N ALA A 219 18.08 20.81 -60.50
CA ALA A 219 17.54 21.98 -59.82
C ALA A 219 16.07 21.80 -59.42
N ALA A 220 15.27 21.16 -60.28
CA ALA A 220 13.86 20.87 -60.00
C ALA A 220 13.70 19.95 -58.77
N LEU A 221 14.46 18.86 -58.70
CA LEU A 221 14.45 17.95 -57.54
C LEU A 221 14.87 18.68 -56.25
N ARG A 222 15.86 19.56 -56.33
CA ARG A 222 16.29 20.36 -55.19
C ARG A 222 15.19 21.29 -54.69
N GLU A 223 14.56 22.07 -55.57
CA GLU A 223 13.47 22.98 -55.19
C GLU A 223 12.29 22.24 -54.57
N ARG A 224 11.95 21.06 -55.09
CA ARG A 224 10.92 20.19 -54.54
C ARG A 224 11.24 19.70 -53.13
N LEU A 225 12.49 19.28 -52.88
CA LEU A 225 12.94 18.84 -51.56
C LEU A 225 12.98 20.01 -50.56
N GLU A 226 13.43 21.19 -50.98
CA GLU A 226 13.42 22.41 -50.18
C GLU A 226 11.98 22.81 -49.80
N ALA A 227 11.03 22.74 -50.74
CA ALA A 227 9.62 23.00 -50.46
C ALA A 227 8.99 21.99 -49.49
N LEU A 228 9.36 20.71 -49.55
CA LEU A 228 8.88 19.68 -48.62
C LEU A 228 9.49 19.78 -47.22
N ASN A 229 10.68 20.38 -47.09
CA ASN A 229 11.47 20.46 -45.86
C ASN A 229 11.62 21.90 -45.34
N ALA A 230 10.72 22.82 -45.73
CA ALA A 230 10.82 24.23 -45.36
C ALA A 230 10.88 24.45 -43.83
N LEU A 231 10.09 23.68 -43.05
CA LEU A 231 10.11 23.78 -41.59
C LEU A 231 11.38 23.18 -41.01
N ASP A 232 11.85 22.05 -41.55
CA ASP A 232 13.10 21.43 -41.12
C ASP A 232 14.33 22.31 -41.41
N LEU A 233 14.34 23.02 -42.54
CA LEU A 233 15.39 23.98 -42.90
C LEU A 233 15.44 25.14 -41.90
N GLU A 234 14.28 25.69 -41.54
CA GLU A 234 14.19 26.75 -40.53
C GLU A 234 14.58 26.24 -39.13
N PHE A 235 14.05 25.09 -38.72
CA PHE A 235 14.37 24.41 -37.47
C PHE A 235 15.88 24.16 -37.34
N TYR A 236 16.49 23.57 -38.37
CA TYR A 236 17.91 23.25 -38.41
C TYR A 236 18.78 24.52 -38.30
N ARG A 237 18.42 25.58 -39.02
CA ARG A 237 19.12 26.88 -38.95
C ARG A 237 19.06 27.48 -37.55
N VAL A 238 17.86 27.57 -36.97
CA VAL A 238 17.66 28.17 -35.63
C VAL A 238 18.40 27.36 -34.56
N LEU A 239 18.29 26.04 -34.60
CA LEU A 239 18.95 25.15 -33.65
C LEU A 239 20.47 25.27 -33.72
N ARG A 240 21.04 25.31 -34.93
CA ARG A 240 22.48 25.46 -35.15
C ARG A 240 22.99 26.82 -34.64
N GLU A 241 22.28 27.91 -34.92
CA GLU A 241 22.63 29.24 -34.40
C GLU A 241 22.59 29.30 -32.87
N ARG A 242 21.55 28.72 -32.23
CA ARG A 242 21.44 28.66 -30.76
C ARG A 242 22.61 27.90 -30.14
N ARG A 243 22.90 26.70 -30.65
CA ARG A 243 23.99 25.85 -30.14
C ARG A 243 25.38 26.48 -30.30
N GLN A 244 25.64 27.15 -31.42
CA GLN A 244 26.89 27.89 -31.63
C GLN A 244 27.06 29.01 -30.57
N ARG A 245 25.99 29.74 -30.24
CA ARG A 245 26.02 30.80 -29.21
C ARG A 245 26.21 30.24 -27.80
N GLU A 246 25.51 29.15 -27.46
CA GLU A 246 25.66 28.47 -26.16
C GLU A 246 27.10 27.98 -25.97
N ARG A 247 27.67 27.35 -27.00
CA ARG A 247 29.03 26.81 -26.94
C ARG A 247 30.09 27.88 -26.81
N ALA A 248 29.94 29.02 -27.51
CA ALA A 248 30.84 30.16 -27.37
C ALA A 248 30.88 30.75 -25.95
N ARG A 249 29.87 30.46 -25.11
CA ARG A 249 29.78 30.91 -23.72
C ARG A 249 30.20 29.85 -22.71
N ARG A 250 30.48 28.63 -23.14
CA ARG A 250 30.76 27.48 -22.26
C ARG A 250 32.27 27.39 -21.99
N GLU A 251 32.68 27.44 -20.72
CA GLU A 251 34.06 27.11 -20.36
C GLU A 251 34.31 25.61 -20.56
N ILE A 252 35.34 25.26 -21.31
CA ILE A 252 35.76 23.87 -21.53
C ILE A 252 36.42 23.38 -20.23
N ILE A 253 35.67 22.64 -19.42
CA ILE A 253 36.20 21.99 -18.22
C ILE A 253 36.82 20.65 -18.66
N PRO A 254 38.13 20.43 -18.45
CA PRO A 254 38.75 19.13 -18.72
C PRO A 254 38.05 18.06 -17.89
N VAL A 255 37.57 17.00 -18.54
CA VAL A 255 37.01 15.84 -17.85
C VAL A 255 38.15 15.16 -17.09
N PRO A 256 38.04 14.95 -15.77
CA PRO A 256 39.05 14.20 -15.02
C PRO A 256 39.22 12.81 -15.65
N GLN A 257 40.43 12.26 -15.66
CA GLN A 257 40.66 10.86 -16.00
C GLN A 257 39.96 9.99 -14.94
N THR A 258 38.68 9.70 -15.15
CA THR A 258 37.95 8.68 -14.41
C THR A 258 38.51 7.30 -14.77
N ALA A 259 38.47 6.38 -13.81
CA ALA A 259 38.88 5.00 -14.02
C ALA A 259 38.19 4.46 -15.28
N ARG A 260 39.00 4.02 -16.25
CA ARG A 260 38.53 3.53 -17.55
C ARG A 260 37.55 2.38 -17.30
N TRP A 261 36.35 2.46 -17.86
CA TRP A 261 35.46 1.32 -17.99
C TRP A 261 36.26 0.17 -18.62
N GLN A 262 36.24 -1.00 -17.97
CA GLN A 262 36.85 -2.20 -18.53
C GLN A 262 35.79 -2.95 -19.34
N PRO A 263 36.14 -3.48 -20.52
CA PRO A 263 35.27 -4.39 -21.26
C PRO A 263 34.82 -5.53 -20.36
N TYR A 264 33.51 -5.77 -20.30
CA TYR A 264 32.96 -6.87 -19.52
C TYR A 264 33.11 -8.19 -20.31
N GLU A 265 33.93 -9.11 -19.80
CA GLU A 265 33.99 -10.50 -20.27
C GLU A 265 33.23 -11.41 -19.29
N PRO A 266 32.24 -12.19 -19.77
CA PRO A 266 31.48 -13.09 -18.90
C PRO A 266 32.36 -14.23 -18.40
N VAL A 267 32.48 -14.36 -17.08
CA VAL A 267 33.18 -15.49 -16.42
C VAL A 267 32.19 -16.64 -16.23
N ALA A 268 32.59 -17.87 -16.59
CA ALA A 268 31.75 -19.05 -16.47
C ALA A 268 31.43 -19.39 -14.99
N SER A 269 30.17 -19.75 -14.70
CA SER A 269 29.65 -20.09 -13.37
C SER A 269 30.42 -21.25 -12.71
N ARG A 270 30.77 -21.09 -11.42
CA ARG A 270 31.43 -22.10 -10.58
C ARG A 270 31.17 -21.83 -9.09
N ALA A 271 30.56 -22.80 -8.40
CA ALA A 271 30.49 -22.83 -6.94
C ALA A 271 31.70 -23.58 -6.34
N PHE A 272 32.30 -23.04 -5.28
CA PHE A 272 33.45 -23.64 -4.57
C PHE A 272 33.43 -23.23 -3.09
N ALA A 273 33.86 -24.12 -2.19
CA ALA A 273 34.07 -23.82 -0.77
C ALA A 273 35.22 -24.68 -0.23
N ALA A 274 36.17 -24.04 0.45
CA ALA A 274 37.28 -24.70 1.12
C ALA A 274 36.80 -25.36 2.45
N PRO A 275 37.41 -26.48 2.90
CA PRO A 275 36.99 -27.18 4.12
C PRO A 275 37.04 -26.33 5.39
N GLU A 276 37.92 -25.34 5.44
CA GLU A 276 38.13 -24.46 6.59
C GLU A 276 37.13 -23.29 6.66
N PHE A 277 36.22 -23.19 5.69
CA PHE A 277 35.22 -22.15 5.58
C PHE A 277 33.81 -22.75 5.70
N SER A 278 32.96 -22.11 6.51
CA SER A 278 31.55 -22.49 6.64
C SER A 278 30.66 -21.25 6.57
N LEU A 279 29.76 -21.21 5.58
CA LEU A 279 28.68 -20.24 5.56
C LEU A 279 27.62 -20.64 6.58
N VAL A 280 27.38 -19.78 7.57
CA VAL A 280 26.38 -20.01 8.63
C VAL A 280 25.00 -19.52 8.18
N SER A 281 24.94 -18.35 7.55
CA SER A 281 23.73 -17.83 6.91
C SER A 281 24.07 -16.69 5.96
N ALA A 282 23.22 -16.44 4.96
CA ALA A 282 23.04 -15.07 4.50
C ALA A 282 21.57 -14.75 4.35
N THR A 283 21.23 -13.55 4.81
CA THR A 283 19.85 -13.07 4.84
C THR A 283 19.83 -11.63 4.34
N LEU A 284 18.79 -11.29 3.61
CA LEU A 284 18.48 -9.91 3.30
C LEU A 284 17.46 -9.43 4.34
N LEU A 285 17.83 -8.39 5.08
CA LEU A 285 17.05 -7.88 6.19
C LEU A 285 15.98 -6.91 5.66
N GLY A 286 14.71 -7.22 5.93
CA GLY A 286 13.57 -6.41 5.49
C GLY A 286 12.66 -7.09 4.46
N GLY A 287 12.83 -8.39 4.21
CA GLY A 287 12.00 -9.18 3.31
C GLY A 287 12.72 -9.53 2.01
N ASP A 288 11.98 -10.04 1.03
CA ASP A 288 12.45 -10.37 -0.31
C ASP A 288 11.91 -9.42 -1.38
N THR A 289 11.31 -8.28 -1.00
CA THR A 289 10.73 -7.30 -1.93
C THR A 289 11.11 -5.88 -1.51
N TYR A 290 11.66 -5.08 -2.42
CA TYR A 290 12.24 -3.76 -2.16
C TYR A 290 11.76 -2.72 -3.18
N SER A 291 11.41 -1.53 -2.71
CA SER A 291 11.06 -0.41 -3.58
C SER A 291 12.30 0.20 -4.24
N HIS A 292 12.15 0.68 -5.47
CA HIS A 292 13.19 1.44 -6.16
C HIS A 292 13.71 2.60 -5.30
N GLY A 293 15.03 2.65 -5.06
CA GLY A 293 15.69 3.64 -4.19
C GLY A 293 15.76 3.28 -2.70
N GLN A 294 15.09 2.20 -2.27
CA GLN A 294 15.16 1.70 -0.89
C GLN A 294 16.53 1.08 -0.58
N ILE A 295 17.02 1.22 0.65
CA ILE A 295 18.29 0.61 1.07
C ILE A 295 18.10 -0.89 1.37
N MET A 296 18.78 -1.75 0.61
CA MET A 296 18.91 -3.19 0.86
C MET A 296 20.00 -3.46 1.88
N ARG A 297 19.74 -4.37 2.82
CA ARG A 297 20.63 -4.71 3.93
C ARG A 297 20.93 -6.20 3.97
N PHE A 298 22.01 -6.63 3.32
CA PHE A 298 22.43 -8.03 3.37
C PHE A 298 23.25 -8.30 4.63
N SER A 299 22.90 -9.35 5.34
CA SER A 299 23.59 -9.85 6.54
C SER A 299 24.14 -11.23 6.24
N VAL A 300 25.46 -11.34 6.17
CA VAL A 300 26.14 -12.61 5.93
C VAL A 300 26.88 -13.01 7.20
N VAL A 301 26.66 -14.25 7.64
CA VAL A 301 27.31 -14.85 8.80
C VAL A 301 28.08 -16.06 8.32
N PHE A 302 29.36 -16.11 8.66
CA PHE A 302 30.26 -17.20 8.27
C PHE A 302 31.26 -17.48 9.39
N SER A 303 31.86 -18.67 9.31
CA SER A 303 32.87 -19.16 10.22
C SER A 303 34.11 -19.55 9.41
N ILE A 304 35.28 -19.23 9.94
CA ILE A 304 36.58 -19.64 9.39
C ILE A 304 37.36 -20.34 10.50
N ASP A 305 37.83 -21.55 10.24
CA ASP A 305 38.58 -22.38 11.18
C ASP A 305 40.12 -22.23 11.04
N ARG A 306 40.56 -21.09 10.52
CA ARG A 306 41.97 -20.69 10.40
C ARG A 306 42.10 -19.16 10.46
N ASP A 307 43.30 -18.70 10.80
CA ASP A 307 43.63 -17.27 10.76
C ASP A 307 43.82 -16.81 9.29
N VAL A 308 43.37 -15.60 8.98
CA VAL A 308 43.38 -15.00 7.63
C VAL A 308 44.10 -13.66 7.67
N ALA A 309 45.11 -13.49 6.82
CA ALA A 309 45.95 -12.29 6.80
C ALA A 309 45.19 -11.07 6.27
N GLU A 310 44.49 -11.22 5.15
CA GLU A 310 43.61 -10.20 4.58
C GLU A 310 42.41 -10.90 3.91
N LEU A 311 41.19 -10.55 4.35
CA LEU A 311 39.96 -11.15 3.85
C LEU A 311 39.34 -10.25 2.78
N GLY A 312 39.21 -10.78 1.56
CA GLY A 312 38.41 -10.20 0.49
C GLY A 312 36.96 -10.69 0.57
N VAL A 313 36.00 -9.76 0.49
CA VAL A 313 34.56 -10.07 0.48
C VAL A 313 33.90 -9.30 -0.64
N GLY A 314 33.27 -10.04 -1.56
CA GLY A 314 32.53 -9.50 -2.69
C GLY A 314 31.03 -9.81 -2.60
N ILE A 315 30.22 -8.91 -3.14
CA ILE A 315 28.80 -9.14 -3.43
C ILE A 315 28.58 -9.05 -4.94
N GLN A 316 27.81 -10.00 -5.46
CA GLN A 316 27.35 -10.02 -6.84
C GLN A 316 25.83 -10.21 -6.85
N ILE A 317 25.15 -9.49 -7.73
CA ILE A 317 23.70 -9.58 -7.95
C ILE A 317 23.50 -9.96 -9.40
N THR A 318 22.66 -10.95 -9.63
CA THR A 318 22.23 -11.37 -10.97
C THR A 318 20.73 -11.13 -11.15
N ASP A 319 20.31 -10.86 -12.38
CA ASP A 319 18.90 -10.74 -12.75
C ASP A 319 18.25 -12.12 -13.00
N SER A 320 16.97 -12.11 -13.38
CA SER A 320 16.18 -13.33 -13.65
C SER A 320 16.68 -14.15 -14.84
N ASP A 321 17.50 -13.55 -15.70
CA ASP A 321 18.08 -14.20 -16.88
C ASP A 321 19.54 -14.62 -16.63
N GLU A 322 19.95 -14.67 -15.36
CA GLU A 322 21.29 -15.03 -14.86
C GLU A 322 22.41 -14.05 -15.27
N ARG A 323 22.07 -12.80 -15.60
CA ARG A 323 23.04 -11.80 -16.04
C ARG A 323 23.55 -10.99 -14.86
N TRP A 324 24.83 -10.61 -14.87
CA TRP A 324 25.44 -9.86 -13.77
C TRP A 324 24.93 -8.40 -13.73
N ALA A 325 24.00 -8.13 -12.82
CA ALA A 325 23.35 -6.83 -12.66
C ALA A 325 24.17 -5.84 -11.82
N PHE A 326 24.92 -6.31 -10.83
CA PHE A 326 25.73 -5.46 -9.96
C PHE A 326 26.83 -6.23 -9.23
N GLY A 327 28.00 -5.63 -9.03
CA GLY A 327 29.10 -6.21 -8.26
C GLY A 327 29.89 -5.18 -7.47
N SER A 328 30.31 -5.53 -6.26
CA SER A 328 31.19 -4.69 -5.42
C SER A 328 31.99 -5.53 -4.44
N SER A 329 33.05 -4.98 -3.86
CA SER A 329 33.88 -5.66 -2.85
C SER A 329 34.42 -4.70 -1.82
N ASN A 330 34.84 -5.23 -0.67
CA ASN A 330 35.50 -4.45 0.36
C ASN A 330 36.78 -3.74 -0.16
N SER A 331 37.51 -4.36 -1.10
CA SER A 331 38.65 -3.73 -1.79
C SER A 331 38.24 -2.55 -2.68
N LEU A 332 37.18 -2.69 -3.48
CA LEU A 332 36.64 -1.60 -4.33
C LEU A 332 36.08 -0.44 -3.50
N LEU A 333 35.64 -0.72 -2.27
CA LEU A 333 35.15 0.27 -1.32
C LEU A 333 36.25 0.86 -0.43
N ASN A 334 37.51 0.48 -0.62
CA ASN A 334 38.66 0.88 0.21
C ASN A 334 38.48 0.55 1.71
N ARG A 335 37.88 -0.61 2.02
CA ARG A 335 37.63 -1.10 3.39
C ARG A 335 38.32 -2.44 3.63
N ARG A 336 39.64 -2.41 3.78
CA ARG A 336 40.45 -3.62 4.03
C ARG A 336 40.11 -4.28 5.36
N LEU A 337 40.10 -5.62 5.36
CA LEU A 337 39.89 -6.47 6.54
C LEU A 337 41.15 -7.29 6.76
N VAL A 338 41.93 -6.99 7.80
CA VAL A 338 43.25 -7.58 8.05
C VAL A 338 43.32 -8.27 9.41
N GLY A 339 44.08 -9.37 9.49
CA GLY A 339 44.41 -10.06 10.74
C GLY A 339 43.21 -10.70 11.44
N LEU A 340 42.31 -11.36 10.70
CA LEU A 340 41.17 -12.07 11.29
C LEU A 340 41.65 -13.37 11.93
N GLN A 341 41.27 -13.57 13.19
CA GLN A 341 41.50 -14.82 13.92
C GLN A 341 40.39 -15.83 13.60
N ARG A 342 40.59 -17.10 13.95
CA ARG A 342 39.50 -18.09 13.92
C ARG A 342 38.28 -17.60 14.73
N GLY A 343 37.07 -17.74 14.19
CA GLY A 343 35.86 -17.26 14.86
C GLY A 343 34.66 -17.08 13.93
N THR A 344 33.52 -16.68 14.50
CA THR A 344 32.27 -16.40 13.77
C THR A 344 32.08 -14.90 13.60
N TYR A 345 31.83 -14.46 12.37
CA TYR A 345 31.77 -13.04 12.01
C TYR A 345 30.45 -12.68 11.33
N ARG A 346 30.00 -11.43 11.52
CA ARG A 346 28.85 -10.83 10.82
C ARG A 346 29.32 -9.66 9.97
N ILE A 347 28.99 -9.70 8.68
CA ILE A 347 29.25 -8.59 7.74
C ILE A 347 27.92 -8.05 7.21
N GLY A 348 27.82 -6.72 7.12
CA GLY A 348 26.66 -6.01 6.59
C GLY A 348 26.98 -5.25 5.30
N PHE A 349 26.20 -5.46 4.25
CA PHE A 349 26.23 -4.64 3.03
C PHE A 349 25.01 -3.70 2.98
N TYR A 350 25.24 -2.44 2.63
CA TYR A 350 24.21 -1.41 2.49
C TYR A 350 24.22 -0.89 1.06
N LEU A 351 23.20 -1.25 0.27
CA LEU A 351 23.09 -0.89 -1.15
C LEU A 351 21.79 -0.15 -1.42
N GLY A 352 21.78 0.82 -2.32
CA GLY A 352 20.52 1.42 -2.80
C GLY A 352 19.90 0.57 -3.91
N ALA A 353 18.61 0.23 -3.81
CA ALA A 353 17.87 -0.56 -4.80
C ALA A 353 17.50 0.25 -6.05
N ASN A 354 18.48 0.87 -6.70
CA ASN A 354 18.29 1.56 -7.98
C ASN A 354 18.25 0.59 -9.18
N LEU A 355 17.72 -0.61 -8.97
CA LEU A 355 17.58 -1.65 -9.98
C LEU A 355 16.21 -1.53 -10.69
N PRO A 356 16.06 -2.05 -11.92
CA PRO A 356 14.77 -2.20 -12.59
C PRO A 356 13.77 -3.05 -11.79
N GLU A 357 12.50 -2.99 -12.19
CA GLU A 357 11.46 -3.86 -11.61
C GLU A 357 11.70 -5.31 -12.05
N GLY A 358 11.80 -6.26 -11.12
CA GLY A 358 12.12 -7.66 -11.42
C GLY A 358 12.63 -8.46 -10.23
N ARG A 359 12.85 -9.76 -10.42
CA ARG A 359 13.45 -10.66 -9.42
C ARG A 359 14.95 -10.80 -9.64
N TYR A 360 15.68 -10.85 -8.54
CA TYR A 360 17.14 -10.84 -8.47
C TYR A 360 17.62 -11.86 -7.42
N VAL A 361 18.87 -12.30 -7.53
CA VAL A 361 19.50 -13.14 -6.51
C VAL A 361 20.90 -12.60 -6.20
N ALA A 362 21.19 -12.44 -4.91
CA ALA A 362 22.50 -12.07 -4.40
C ALA A 362 23.34 -13.30 -4.05
N GLY A 363 24.61 -13.23 -4.45
CA GLY A 363 25.68 -14.17 -4.13
C GLY A 363 26.84 -13.50 -3.39
N PHE A 364 27.67 -14.31 -2.74
CA PHE A 364 28.78 -13.88 -1.90
C PHE A 364 30.06 -14.66 -2.20
N MET A 365 31.17 -13.94 -2.27
CA MET A 365 32.50 -14.51 -2.50
C MET A 365 33.44 -14.11 -1.37
N PHE A 366 34.25 -15.07 -0.94
CA PHE A 366 35.22 -14.97 0.14
C PHE A 366 36.57 -15.42 -0.37
N SER A 367 37.62 -14.64 -0.11
CA SER A 367 38.99 -14.97 -0.52
C SER A 367 40.00 -14.60 0.55
N ASP A 368 41.06 -15.37 0.67
CA ASP A 368 42.25 -15.06 1.47
C ASP A 368 43.38 -14.61 0.54
N SER A 369 43.88 -13.40 0.77
CA SER A 369 45.05 -12.87 0.09
C SER A 369 46.27 -12.89 1.02
N GLY A 370 46.80 -14.09 1.26
CA GLY A 370 48.11 -14.30 1.91
C GLY A 370 49.28 -14.23 0.92
N SER A 371 50.49 -13.99 1.44
CA SER A 371 51.76 -13.77 0.70
C SER A 371 51.79 -14.26 -0.76
N ASP A 372 51.70 -13.30 -1.69
CA ASP A 372 51.79 -13.36 -3.15
C ASP A 372 50.72 -14.12 -3.97
N ARG A 373 49.71 -14.76 -3.36
CA ARG A 373 48.58 -15.35 -4.11
C ARG A 373 47.24 -15.21 -3.39
N THR A 374 46.20 -14.81 -4.13
CA THR A 374 44.81 -14.82 -3.65
C THR A 374 44.21 -16.22 -3.82
N SER A 375 43.83 -16.85 -2.71
CA SER A 375 43.10 -18.11 -2.70
C SER A 375 41.62 -17.86 -2.41
N GLU A 376 40.73 -18.40 -3.24
CA GLU A 376 39.30 -18.42 -3.00
C GLU A 376 39.00 -19.31 -1.78
N LEU A 377 38.20 -18.81 -0.84
CA LEU A 377 37.74 -19.55 0.34
C LEU A 377 36.34 -20.11 0.11
N ALA A 378 35.44 -19.31 -0.46
CA ALA A 378 34.11 -19.76 -0.84
C ALA A 378 33.43 -18.83 -1.85
N HIS A 379 32.55 -19.39 -2.66
CA HIS A 379 31.74 -18.65 -3.62
C HIS A 379 30.35 -19.28 -3.73
N TYR A 380 29.34 -18.47 -3.42
CA TYR A 380 27.93 -18.82 -3.52
C TYR A 380 27.24 -17.84 -4.48
N GLU A 381 26.76 -18.32 -5.62
CA GLU A 381 26.20 -17.46 -6.67
C GLU A 381 24.74 -17.06 -6.40
N LYS A 382 23.94 -17.98 -5.84
CA LYS A 382 22.49 -17.81 -5.67
C LYS A 382 22.07 -18.10 -4.24
N LEU A 383 22.30 -17.16 -3.33
CA LEU A 383 22.05 -17.39 -1.91
C LEU A 383 20.83 -16.64 -1.37
N VAL A 384 20.60 -15.41 -1.82
CA VAL A 384 19.51 -14.57 -1.29
C VAL A 384 18.69 -13.98 -2.44
N ALA A 385 17.50 -14.51 -2.66
CA ALA A 385 16.57 -13.98 -3.66
C ALA A 385 15.85 -12.72 -3.14
N PHE A 386 15.63 -11.75 -4.02
CA PHE A 386 14.88 -10.54 -3.73
C PHE A 386 14.27 -9.94 -4.99
N GLN A 387 13.22 -9.15 -4.87
CA GLN A 387 12.47 -8.52 -5.94
C GLN A 387 12.58 -7.01 -5.76
N VAL A 388 12.87 -6.30 -6.84
CA VAL A 388 12.81 -4.85 -6.86
C VAL A 388 11.54 -4.45 -7.58
N GLU A 389 10.78 -3.54 -6.99
CA GLU A 389 9.51 -3.05 -7.54
C GLU A 389 9.60 -1.53 -7.71
N VAL A 390 9.12 -1.04 -8.86
CA VAL A 390 8.99 0.41 -9.07
C VAL A 390 7.59 0.81 -8.63
N PRO A 391 7.44 1.54 -7.52
CA PRO A 391 6.13 1.82 -6.97
C PRO A 391 5.30 2.63 -7.97
N ARG A 392 4.18 2.06 -8.41
CA ARG A 392 3.06 2.81 -8.99
C ARG A 392 2.09 3.00 -7.83
N ALA A 393 2.01 4.22 -7.32
CA ALA A 393 1.23 4.50 -6.11
C ALA A 393 -0.25 4.10 -6.29
N VAL A 394 -0.70 3.12 -5.52
CA VAL A 394 -2.09 2.94 -5.09
C VAL A 394 -2.07 2.24 -3.73
N PRO A 395 -2.30 2.88 -2.57
CA PRO A 395 -2.19 2.24 -1.26
C PRO A 395 -3.54 1.62 -0.86
N SER A 396 -4.08 0.73 -1.69
CA SER A 396 -5.31 0.00 -1.37
C SER A 396 -5.46 -1.24 -2.25
N ALA A 397 -6.12 -2.27 -1.72
CA ALA A 397 -6.71 -3.33 -2.54
C ALA A 397 -8.14 -2.91 -2.94
N GLY A 398 -8.39 -2.67 -4.23
CA GLY A 398 -9.67 -2.17 -4.78
C GLY A 398 -9.46 -1.11 -5.87
N TYR A 399 -10.53 -0.69 -6.57
CA TYR A 399 -10.44 0.23 -7.73
C TYR A 399 -10.26 1.73 -7.36
N ALA A 400 -10.12 2.08 -6.08
CA ALA A 400 -9.97 3.45 -5.60
C ALA A 400 -8.89 3.58 -4.52
N SER A 401 -8.14 4.69 -4.56
CA SER A 401 -6.95 4.97 -3.75
C SER A 401 -7.22 5.96 -2.61
N LEU A 402 -6.76 5.66 -1.39
CA LEU A 402 -6.78 6.55 -0.22
C LEU A 402 -5.36 6.62 0.41
N PRO A 403 -4.93 7.75 1.01
CA PRO A 403 -3.66 7.83 1.72
C PRO A 403 -3.70 7.06 3.06
N ALA A 404 -2.63 6.30 3.35
CA ALA A 404 -2.49 5.50 4.58
C ALA A 404 -1.05 5.54 5.12
N ASP A 405 -0.90 5.36 6.44
CA ASP A 405 0.35 5.39 7.21
C ASP A 405 0.44 4.14 8.12
N PHE A 406 1.64 3.77 8.59
CA PHE A 406 1.87 2.54 9.37
C PHE A 406 2.91 2.73 10.49
N GLU A 407 2.55 2.30 11.69
CA GLU A 407 3.40 2.29 12.88
C GLU A 407 3.45 0.88 13.49
N CYS A 408 4.62 0.51 14.03
CA CYS A 408 4.79 -0.71 14.80
C CYS A 408 5.62 -0.40 16.05
N GLN A 409 4.99 -0.54 17.22
CA GLN A 409 5.60 -0.31 18.51
C GLN A 409 5.53 -1.58 19.35
N ARG A 410 6.59 -1.86 20.13
CA ARG A 410 6.55 -2.91 21.15
C ARG A 410 5.70 -2.44 22.33
N VAL A 411 4.50 -2.97 22.45
CA VAL A 411 3.52 -2.61 23.50
C VAL A 411 3.77 -3.37 24.80
N SER A 412 4.28 -4.61 24.74
CA SER A 412 4.51 -5.44 25.92
C SER A 412 5.55 -6.54 25.67
N ASP A 413 6.11 -7.05 26.77
CA ASP A 413 6.94 -8.25 26.84
C ASP A 413 6.08 -9.52 26.99
N ALA A 414 4.77 -9.36 27.26
CA ALA A 414 3.83 -10.46 27.39
C ALA A 414 3.58 -11.14 26.05
N VAL A 415 3.66 -12.47 26.04
CA VAL A 415 3.45 -13.32 24.86
C VAL A 415 2.11 -14.03 24.99
N SER A 416 1.36 -14.12 23.90
CA SER A 416 0.11 -14.88 23.91
C SER A 416 0.35 -16.37 24.13
N ALA A 417 -0.01 -16.82 25.33
CA ALA A 417 0.01 -18.21 25.77
C ALA A 417 -1.14 -18.45 26.77
N VAL A 418 -1.45 -19.71 27.02
CA VAL A 418 -2.43 -20.08 28.05
C VAL A 418 -1.95 -19.59 29.42
N PRO A 419 -2.81 -18.90 30.20
CA PRO A 419 -2.47 -18.49 31.56
C PRO A 419 -2.09 -19.69 32.43
N ARG A 420 -1.04 -19.52 33.27
CA ARG A 420 -0.63 -20.52 34.26
C ARG A 420 -1.00 -20.12 35.68
N ASP A 421 -1.16 -18.82 35.89
CA ASP A 421 -1.65 -18.20 37.11
C ASP A 421 -2.79 -17.25 36.73
N ALA A 422 -3.97 -17.51 37.26
CA ALA A 422 -5.17 -16.74 36.99
C ALA A 422 -5.81 -16.21 38.29
N GLY A 423 -5.01 -16.01 39.35
CA GLY A 423 -5.49 -15.40 40.59
C GLY A 423 -6.29 -14.10 40.32
N GLY A 424 -7.48 -13.98 40.91
CA GLY A 424 -8.39 -12.88 40.61
C GLY A 424 -9.81 -13.15 41.07
N SER A 425 -10.73 -12.25 40.75
CA SER A 425 -12.15 -12.43 41.06
C SER A 425 -13.08 -11.78 40.05
N LEU A 426 -14.31 -12.29 39.97
CA LEU A 426 -15.43 -11.65 39.27
C LEU A 426 -16.50 -11.30 40.31
N ARG A 427 -16.92 -10.04 40.37
CA ARG A 427 -17.90 -9.55 41.36
C ARG A 427 -18.94 -8.63 40.72
N THR A 428 -20.08 -8.45 41.37
CA THR A 428 -21.08 -7.45 40.99
C THR A 428 -21.67 -6.83 42.26
N ASP A 429 -22.04 -5.56 42.19
CA ASP A 429 -22.67 -4.79 43.25
C ASP A 429 -24.17 -4.59 43.03
N VAL A 430 -24.73 -5.21 41.98
CA VAL A 430 -26.11 -4.95 41.59
C VAL A 430 -27.14 -5.83 42.27
N THR A 431 -28.36 -5.31 42.34
CA THR A 431 -29.53 -6.04 42.78
C THR A 431 -30.25 -6.66 41.58
N LEU A 432 -30.49 -7.98 41.64
CA LEU A 432 -31.22 -8.72 40.63
C LEU A 432 -32.48 -9.33 41.26
N GLY A 433 -33.65 -8.92 40.77
CA GLY A 433 -34.92 -9.55 41.15
C GLY A 433 -35.18 -10.87 40.42
N PRO A 434 -36.36 -11.48 40.62
CA PRO A 434 -36.77 -12.67 39.89
C PRO A 434 -36.71 -12.48 38.38
N LEU A 435 -36.41 -13.58 37.69
CA LEU A 435 -36.25 -13.63 36.25
C LEU A 435 -37.44 -14.32 35.57
N THR A 436 -37.64 -13.92 34.33
CA THR A 436 -38.26 -14.62 33.24
C THR A 436 -37.68 -15.98 32.86
N ALA A 437 -38.43 -17.07 32.71
CA ALA A 437 -37.94 -18.19 31.90
C ALA A 437 -37.46 -17.71 30.51
N GLY A 438 -36.18 -17.93 30.21
CA GLY A 438 -35.53 -17.46 28.98
C GLY A 438 -35.29 -15.94 28.88
N GLU A 439 -35.51 -15.16 29.95
CA GLU A 439 -35.21 -13.72 29.93
C GLU A 439 -33.72 -13.46 29.77
N ALA A 440 -33.40 -12.50 28.92
CA ALA A 440 -32.05 -12.02 28.71
C ALA A 440 -31.87 -10.65 29.38
N PHE A 441 -30.77 -10.47 30.10
CA PHE A 441 -30.42 -9.20 30.77
C PHE A 441 -28.91 -8.95 30.74
N GLU A 442 -28.51 -7.70 30.92
CA GLU A 442 -27.10 -7.29 31.01
C GLU A 442 -26.69 -7.14 32.48
N LEU A 443 -25.82 -8.03 32.97
CA LEU A 443 -25.29 -8.03 34.33
C LEU A 443 -23.95 -7.28 34.38
N PRO A 444 -23.86 -6.09 34.97
CA PRO A 444 -22.56 -5.44 35.15
C PRO A 444 -21.74 -6.21 36.18
N VAL A 445 -20.54 -6.62 35.80
CA VAL A 445 -19.57 -7.33 36.62
C VAL A 445 -18.26 -6.56 36.65
N LEU A 446 -17.43 -6.82 37.65
CA LEU A 446 -16.13 -6.21 37.85
C LEU A 446 -15.11 -7.34 37.92
N LEU A 447 -14.28 -7.44 36.88
CA LEU A 447 -13.24 -8.44 36.72
C LEU A 447 -11.92 -7.91 37.29
N GLU A 448 -11.26 -8.69 38.14
CA GLU A 448 -9.95 -8.36 38.71
C GLU A 448 -8.91 -9.42 38.34
N ASN A 449 -7.74 -8.98 37.88
CA ASN A 449 -6.54 -9.80 37.77
C ASN A 449 -5.63 -9.53 38.98
N ALA A 450 -5.66 -10.43 39.97
CA ALA A 450 -4.80 -10.38 41.15
C ALA A 450 -3.58 -11.32 41.04
N SER A 451 -3.35 -11.88 39.85
CA SER A 451 -2.24 -12.79 39.55
C SER A 451 -0.93 -12.04 39.33
N THR A 452 0.16 -12.78 39.13
CA THR A 452 1.46 -12.22 38.71
C THR A 452 1.63 -12.14 37.20
N GLN A 453 0.64 -12.61 36.42
CA GLN A 453 0.73 -12.78 34.97
C GLN A 453 -0.19 -11.81 34.21
N THR A 454 0.31 -11.20 33.14
CA THR A 454 -0.54 -10.50 32.16
C THR A 454 -1.30 -11.52 31.34
N TRP A 455 -2.63 -11.44 31.34
CA TRP A 455 -3.47 -12.28 30.48
C TRP A 455 -3.54 -11.66 29.09
N VAL A 456 -3.15 -12.42 28.07
CA VAL A 456 -3.09 -11.97 26.68
C VAL A 456 -4.20 -12.63 25.90
N ASN A 457 -5.30 -11.90 25.69
CA ASN A 457 -6.43 -12.31 24.88
C ASN A 457 -6.03 -12.25 23.39
N SER A 458 -6.08 -13.36 22.68
CA SER A 458 -5.70 -13.40 21.26
C SER A 458 -6.59 -14.35 20.46
N SER A 459 -6.48 -14.27 19.12
CA SER A 459 -7.18 -15.20 18.24
C SER A 459 -6.78 -16.67 18.45
N ARG A 460 -5.55 -16.93 18.92
CA ARG A 460 -5.04 -18.29 19.16
C ARG A 460 -5.39 -18.80 20.56
N ASN A 461 -5.38 -17.92 21.56
CA ASN A 461 -5.70 -18.21 22.94
C ASN A 461 -6.76 -17.22 23.43
N PRO A 462 -8.02 -17.34 22.95
CA PRO A 462 -9.06 -16.38 23.30
C PRO A 462 -9.46 -16.54 24.77
N ILE A 463 -9.56 -15.40 25.45
CA ILE A 463 -10.08 -15.32 26.81
C ILE A 463 -11.45 -14.66 26.74
N HIS A 464 -12.45 -15.35 27.28
CA HIS A 464 -13.82 -14.89 27.29
C HIS A 464 -14.46 -15.17 28.64
N LEU A 465 -15.44 -14.36 29.02
CA LEU A 465 -16.34 -14.66 30.12
C LEU A 465 -17.39 -15.68 29.65
N SER A 466 -17.72 -16.60 30.55
CA SER A 466 -18.77 -17.61 30.38
C SER A 466 -19.49 -17.76 31.72
N TYR A 467 -20.71 -18.29 31.67
CA TYR A 467 -21.47 -18.65 32.86
C TYR A 467 -22.16 -19.99 32.70
N ARG A 468 -22.50 -20.57 33.85
CA ARG A 468 -23.34 -21.76 33.95
C ARG A 468 -24.39 -21.54 35.02
N TRP A 469 -25.58 -22.05 34.76
CA TRP A 469 -26.67 -22.16 35.72
C TRP A 469 -26.64 -23.54 36.35
N LEU A 470 -26.67 -23.58 37.67
CA LEU A 470 -26.71 -24.80 38.47
C LEU A 470 -28.07 -24.95 39.15
N ASP A 471 -28.59 -26.17 39.19
CA ASP A 471 -29.73 -26.53 40.05
C ASP A 471 -29.30 -26.73 41.52
N ASP A 472 -30.26 -26.99 42.41
CA ASP A 472 -30.02 -27.29 43.83
C ASP A 472 -29.09 -28.48 44.08
N ALA A 473 -28.98 -29.40 43.11
CA ALA A 473 -28.09 -30.55 43.15
C ALA A 473 -26.68 -30.23 42.58
N GLY A 474 -26.43 -28.99 42.17
CA GLY A 474 -25.17 -28.52 41.59
C GLY A 474 -24.95 -28.95 40.13
N ARG A 475 -25.98 -29.41 39.42
CA ARG A 475 -25.89 -29.86 38.03
C ARG A 475 -26.07 -28.68 37.09
N ILE A 476 -25.30 -28.67 36.00
CA ILE A 476 -25.43 -27.64 34.96
C ILE A 476 -26.74 -27.86 34.20
N VAL A 477 -27.68 -26.92 34.33
CA VAL A 477 -28.99 -26.94 33.64
C VAL A 477 -29.03 -26.07 32.40
N ALA A 478 -28.21 -25.02 32.39
CA ALA A 478 -28.00 -24.13 31.25
C ALA A 478 -26.60 -23.54 31.34
N SER A 479 -26.06 -23.12 30.21
CA SER A 479 -24.79 -22.39 30.11
C SER A 479 -24.95 -21.24 29.15
N ASP A 480 -23.94 -20.37 29.13
CA ASP A 480 -23.89 -19.29 28.17
C ASP A 480 -24.12 -19.81 26.73
N PRO A 481 -24.99 -19.16 25.96
CA PRO A 481 -25.25 -19.56 24.59
C PRO A 481 -24.09 -19.16 23.66
N ALA A 482 -23.22 -18.24 24.09
CA ALA A 482 -22.08 -17.76 23.31
C ALA A 482 -20.97 -17.18 24.21
N PRO A 483 -19.69 -17.41 23.88
CA PRO A 483 -18.54 -16.77 24.54
C PRO A 483 -18.60 -15.24 24.55
N MET A 484 -18.34 -14.63 25.70
CA MET A 484 -18.25 -13.17 25.81
C MET A 484 -16.78 -12.70 25.81
N PRO A 485 -16.24 -12.16 24.70
CA PRO A 485 -14.84 -11.77 24.64
C PRO A 485 -14.54 -10.60 25.59
N LEU A 486 -13.33 -10.58 26.14
CA LEU A 486 -12.86 -9.42 26.90
C LEU A 486 -12.61 -8.23 25.95
N PRO A 487 -12.97 -6.99 26.35
CA PRO A 487 -12.79 -5.79 25.52
C PRO A 487 -11.35 -5.25 25.54
N VAL A 488 -10.39 -6.06 25.99
CA VAL A 488 -8.97 -5.72 26.09
C VAL A 488 -8.12 -6.90 25.65
N ASP A 489 -7.01 -6.60 24.96
CA ASP A 489 -6.06 -7.61 24.49
C ASP A 489 -5.05 -7.99 25.58
N LEU A 490 -4.68 -7.03 26.42
CA LEU A 490 -3.73 -7.20 27.52
C LEU A 490 -4.39 -6.82 28.85
N PHE A 491 -4.55 -7.80 29.73
CA PHE A 491 -5.10 -7.58 31.06
C PHE A 491 -4.03 -7.80 32.12
N ALA A 492 -3.41 -6.69 32.55
CA ALA A 492 -2.21 -6.69 33.39
C ALA A 492 -2.52 -7.04 34.87
N PRO A 493 -1.52 -7.56 35.61
CA PRO A 493 -1.59 -7.73 37.07
C PRO A 493 -2.06 -6.48 37.82
N GLY A 494 -2.90 -6.65 38.83
CA GLY A 494 -3.49 -5.59 39.65
C GLY A 494 -4.60 -4.78 38.96
N THR A 495 -4.94 -5.11 37.71
CA THR A 495 -5.98 -4.38 36.96
C THR A 495 -7.37 -4.87 37.38
N THR A 496 -8.30 -3.92 37.52
CA THR A 496 -9.72 -4.19 37.67
C THR A 496 -10.48 -3.54 36.51
N MET A 497 -11.47 -4.23 35.93
CA MET A 497 -12.22 -3.76 34.76
C MET A 497 -13.72 -4.09 34.89
N PRO A 498 -14.61 -3.08 34.84
CA PRO A 498 -16.05 -3.30 34.76
C PRO A 498 -16.45 -3.81 33.36
N LEU A 499 -17.35 -4.78 33.30
CA LEU A 499 -17.82 -5.44 32.08
C LEU A 499 -19.34 -5.66 32.17
N PRO A 500 -20.12 -5.39 31.12
CA PRO A 500 -21.50 -5.86 31.03
C PRO A 500 -21.51 -7.33 30.59
N MET A 501 -22.27 -8.17 31.28
CA MET A 501 -22.40 -9.59 31.00
C MET A 501 -23.84 -9.95 30.64
N ARG A 502 -24.12 -10.17 29.36
CA ARG A 502 -25.39 -10.72 28.91
C ARG A 502 -25.62 -12.13 29.43
N VAL A 503 -26.64 -12.28 30.26
CA VAL A 503 -27.07 -13.54 30.84
C VAL A 503 -28.47 -13.87 30.34
N VAL A 504 -28.70 -15.15 30.04
CA VAL A 504 -30.02 -15.69 29.69
C VAL A 504 -30.42 -16.66 30.78
N ALA A 505 -31.58 -16.43 31.37
CA ALA A 505 -32.15 -17.31 32.38
C ALA A 505 -32.50 -18.68 31.78
N PRO A 506 -32.48 -19.77 32.56
CA PRO A 506 -33.03 -21.06 32.16
C PRO A 506 -34.43 -20.97 31.56
N SER A 507 -34.76 -21.86 30.62
CA SER A 507 -36.10 -21.95 30.02
C SER A 507 -37.13 -22.62 30.94
N THR A 508 -36.67 -23.19 32.06
CA THR A 508 -37.49 -23.83 33.10
C THR A 508 -37.56 -22.96 34.34
N CYS A 509 -38.70 -22.98 35.02
CA CYS A 509 -38.87 -22.30 36.30
C CYS A 509 -38.21 -23.06 37.45
N GLY A 510 -37.80 -22.35 38.50
CA GLY A 510 -37.12 -22.90 39.66
C GLY A 510 -36.11 -21.93 40.26
N ASP A 511 -35.47 -22.37 41.35
CA ASP A 511 -34.34 -21.67 41.96
C ASP A 511 -33.04 -22.18 41.35
N PHE A 512 -32.17 -21.25 40.94
CA PHE A 512 -30.91 -21.56 40.28
C PHE A 512 -29.78 -20.68 40.76
N ARG A 513 -28.56 -21.23 40.68
CA ARG A 513 -27.33 -20.49 40.93
C ARG A 513 -26.62 -20.16 39.61
N LEU A 514 -26.41 -18.89 39.34
CA LEU A 514 -25.54 -18.41 38.26
C LEU A 514 -24.08 -18.42 38.73
N VAL A 515 -23.20 -19.14 38.04
CA VAL A 515 -21.75 -19.13 38.27
C VAL A 515 -21.04 -18.61 37.03
N ALA A 516 -20.28 -17.51 37.15
CA ALA A 516 -19.61 -16.86 36.02
C ALA A 516 -18.10 -16.66 36.26
N MET A 517 -17.29 -16.87 35.22
CA MET A 517 -15.83 -16.73 35.26
C MET A 517 -15.20 -16.59 33.87
N PRO A 518 -13.93 -16.16 33.77
CA PRO A 518 -13.15 -16.25 32.54
C PRO A 518 -12.77 -17.70 32.18
N MET A 519 -12.68 -17.97 30.88
CA MET A 519 -12.31 -19.24 30.27
C MET A 519 -11.19 -19.02 29.25
N ALA A 520 -10.23 -19.96 29.15
CA ALA A 520 -9.19 -19.96 28.11
C ALA A 520 -9.48 -21.03 27.05
N GLY A 521 -10.10 -20.63 25.94
CA GLY A 521 -10.43 -21.54 24.84
C GLY A 521 -11.10 -22.85 25.30
N SER A 522 -10.61 -24.00 24.83
CA SER A 522 -11.10 -25.33 25.23
C SER A 522 -10.44 -25.90 26.48
N GLN A 523 -9.56 -25.17 27.16
CA GLN A 523 -8.72 -25.71 28.25
C GLN A 523 -9.40 -25.66 29.63
N GLY A 524 -10.50 -24.91 29.77
CA GLY A 524 -11.32 -24.88 30.99
C GLY A 524 -11.40 -23.51 31.64
N GLY A 525 -12.05 -23.48 32.81
CA GLY A 525 -12.26 -22.27 33.61
C GLY A 525 -11.03 -21.87 34.42
N PHE A 526 -10.96 -20.57 34.72
CA PHE A 526 -9.87 -20.02 35.51
C PHE A 526 -9.94 -20.43 36.99
N ASP A 527 -11.05 -21.01 37.44
CA ASP A 527 -11.21 -21.54 38.80
C ASP A 527 -10.16 -22.61 39.13
N ALA A 528 -9.82 -23.47 38.16
CA ALA A 528 -8.73 -24.43 38.28
C ALA A 528 -7.33 -23.79 38.42
N LEU A 529 -7.21 -22.50 38.12
CA LEU A 529 -5.97 -21.71 38.11
C LEU A 529 -5.96 -20.62 39.21
N GLY A 530 -6.84 -20.74 40.21
CA GLY A 530 -6.86 -19.87 41.40
C GLY A 530 -7.80 -18.66 41.31
N PHE A 531 -8.66 -18.58 40.29
CA PHE A 531 -9.65 -17.50 40.16
C PHE A 531 -10.91 -17.75 41.00
N VAL A 532 -11.46 -16.69 41.60
CA VAL A 532 -12.70 -16.74 42.37
C VAL A 532 -13.90 -16.35 41.49
N PRO A 533 -14.81 -17.28 41.16
CA PRO A 533 -15.93 -16.99 40.26
C PRO A 533 -17.03 -16.16 40.94
N LEU A 534 -17.82 -15.45 40.13
CA LEU A 534 -19.06 -14.83 40.57
C LEU A 534 -20.11 -15.91 40.84
N SER A 535 -20.89 -15.76 41.91
CA SER A 535 -22.01 -16.66 42.26
C SER A 535 -23.23 -15.83 42.69
N LEU A 536 -24.37 -16.01 42.01
CA LEU A 536 -25.65 -15.34 42.34
C LEU A 536 -26.78 -16.37 42.43
N GLU A 537 -27.64 -16.23 43.44
CA GLU A 537 -28.86 -17.02 43.58
C GLU A 537 -30.02 -16.28 42.90
N CYS A 538 -30.80 -16.95 42.06
CA CYS A 538 -31.90 -16.33 41.31
C CYS A 538 -33.09 -17.29 41.15
N ALA A 539 -34.30 -16.76 41.34
CA ALA A 539 -35.54 -17.47 41.03
C ALA A 539 -35.99 -17.16 39.59
N VAL A 540 -36.40 -18.18 38.84
CA VAL A 540 -36.92 -18.09 37.47
C VAL A 540 -38.40 -18.48 37.45
N THR A 541 -39.23 -17.63 36.84
CA THR A 541 -40.70 -17.70 36.87
C THR A 541 -41.31 -17.76 35.47
N HIS A 542 -42.60 -18.12 35.37
CA HIS A 542 -43.31 -18.22 34.10
C HIS A 542 -43.55 -16.85 33.44
N ALA A 543 -43.65 -16.81 32.11
CA ALA A 543 -43.88 -15.58 31.36
C ALA A 543 -45.17 -14.82 31.73
N ASN A 544 -46.18 -15.55 32.20
CA ASN A 544 -47.47 -15.02 32.63
C ASN A 544 -47.52 -14.65 34.13
N ALA A 545 -46.42 -14.82 34.87
CA ALA A 545 -46.33 -14.40 36.26
C ALA A 545 -46.22 -12.87 36.39
N ALA A 546 -46.57 -12.34 37.56
CA ALA A 546 -46.35 -10.94 37.88
C ALA A 546 -44.85 -10.60 37.81
N ARG A 547 -44.51 -9.51 37.13
CA ARG A 547 -43.14 -9.00 37.04
C ARG A 547 -42.90 -8.01 38.18
N VAL A 548 -41.91 -8.29 39.01
CA VAL A 548 -41.58 -7.48 40.20
C VAL A 548 -40.13 -7.04 40.13
N TYR A 549 -39.92 -5.73 40.14
CA TYR A 549 -38.60 -5.11 40.09
C TYR A 549 -38.41 -4.25 41.34
N ARG A 550 -37.31 -4.46 42.07
CA ARG A 550 -36.86 -3.50 43.09
C ARG A 550 -36.45 -2.20 42.40
N GLY A 551 -36.57 -1.05 43.07
CA GLY A 551 -36.18 0.24 42.48
C GLY A 551 -34.71 0.26 42.02
N ALA A 552 -33.82 -0.44 42.72
CA ALA A 552 -32.42 -0.59 42.32
C ALA A 552 -32.14 -1.75 41.35
N ASP A 553 -33.16 -2.45 40.84
CA ASP A 553 -32.99 -3.54 39.87
C ASP A 553 -32.27 -3.04 38.62
N ILE A 554 -31.35 -3.85 38.11
CA ILE A 554 -30.51 -3.53 36.95
C ILE A 554 -31.30 -3.18 35.70
N ARG A 555 -32.52 -3.72 35.55
CA ARG A 555 -33.39 -3.48 34.39
C ARG A 555 -34.05 -2.10 34.43
N LEU A 556 -33.99 -1.38 35.56
CA LEU A 556 -34.52 -0.02 35.68
C LEU A 556 -33.40 1.00 35.57
N HIS A 557 -33.27 1.68 34.44
CA HIS A 557 -32.25 2.70 34.18
C HIS A 557 -32.64 4.07 34.75
N THR A 558 -31.70 5.01 34.83
CA THR A 558 -31.95 6.35 35.41
C THR A 558 -31.08 7.43 34.76
N ARG A 559 -31.56 8.69 34.74
CA ARG A 559 -30.76 9.89 34.41
C ARG A 559 -30.54 10.82 35.60
N VAL A 560 -31.54 10.95 36.48
CA VAL A 560 -31.51 11.88 37.62
C VAL A 560 -31.79 11.19 38.96
N GLY A 561 -31.67 9.86 39.00
CA GLY A 561 -31.86 9.03 40.18
C GLY A 561 -30.55 8.47 40.72
N LEU A 562 -30.54 8.18 42.02
CA LEU A 562 -29.48 7.50 42.74
C LEU A 562 -30.03 6.16 43.26
N ARG A 563 -29.30 5.07 43.02
CA ARG A 563 -29.61 3.77 43.61
C ARG A 563 -29.10 3.74 45.04
N ASP A 564 -29.98 3.42 45.98
CA ASP A 564 -29.62 3.28 47.40
C ASP A 564 -30.49 2.20 48.05
N SER A 565 -29.83 1.24 48.71
CA SER A 565 -30.48 0.24 49.56
C SER A 565 -31.65 -0.50 48.90
N GLY A 566 -31.51 -0.87 47.62
CA GLY A 566 -32.54 -1.58 46.87
C GLY A 566 -33.59 -0.69 46.17
N ALA A 567 -33.52 0.63 46.31
CA ALA A 567 -34.48 1.59 45.75
C ALA A 567 -33.83 2.61 44.79
N MET A 568 -34.66 3.37 44.06
CA MET A 568 -34.26 4.50 43.22
C MET A 568 -34.79 5.80 43.80
N ALA A 569 -33.92 6.75 44.17
CA ALA A 569 -34.30 8.03 44.76
C ALA A 569 -33.93 9.21 43.86
N SER A 570 -34.77 10.25 43.80
CA SER A 570 -34.48 11.47 43.03
C SER A 570 -33.32 12.27 43.65
N THR A 571 -32.55 12.92 42.79
CA THR A 571 -31.40 13.76 43.18
C THR A 571 -31.74 15.25 43.30
N GLY A 572 -33.00 15.62 43.07
CA GLY A 572 -33.46 17.01 42.98
C GLY A 572 -33.21 17.67 41.62
N GLN A 573 -32.64 16.95 40.65
CA GLN A 573 -32.53 17.39 39.26
C GLN A 573 -33.76 16.99 38.45
N GLU A 574 -34.12 17.81 37.47
CA GLU A 574 -35.22 17.56 36.54
C GLU A 574 -34.82 16.50 35.49
N GLY A 575 -35.70 15.51 35.27
CA GLY A 575 -35.48 14.50 34.23
C GLY A 575 -36.10 13.14 34.55
N PHE A 576 -35.60 12.09 33.87
CA PHE A 576 -36.06 10.72 34.08
C PHE A 576 -35.46 10.10 35.34
N LEU A 577 -36.29 9.95 36.37
CA LEU A 577 -35.94 9.25 37.60
C LEU A 577 -35.68 7.78 37.34
N LEU A 578 -36.56 7.13 36.57
CA LEU A 578 -36.32 5.79 36.07
C LEU A 578 -36.96 5.56 34.71
N PHE A 579 -36.42 4.59 33.96
CA PHE A 579 -37.00 4.08 32.73
C PHE A 579 -36.54 2.63 32.47
N GLY A 580 -37.39 1.80 31.87
CA GLY A 580 -37.21 0.35 31.74
C GLY A 580 -38.50 -0.38 32.15
N PRO A 581 -38.56 -1.71 32.27
CA PRO A 581 -37.50 -2.71 32.12
C PRO A 581 -37.33 -3.26 30.70
N TYR A 582 -38.06 -2.73 29.70
CA TYR A 582 -38.13 -3.28 28.34
C TYR A 582 -38.65 -4.72 28.32
N ALA A 583 -39.72 -4.96 29.08
CA ALA A 583 -40.27 -6.31 29.25
C ALA A 583 -41.01 -6.78 27.99
N ALA A 584 -40.78 -8.05 27.62
CA ALA A 584 -41.64 -8.75 26.67
C ALA A 584 -42.91 -9.23 27.37
N LEU A 585 -44.07 -8.85 26.82
CA LEU A 585 -45.38 -9.19 27.35
C LEU A 585 -46.30 -9.68 26.23
N PRO A 586 -47.07 -10.76 26.47
CA PRO A 586 -48.10 -11.19 25.52
C PRO A 586 -49.23 -10.15 25.39
N ALA A 587 -50.09 -10.34 24.38
CA ALA A 587 -51.32 -9.55 24.29
C ALA A 587 -52.21 -9.85 25.50
N GLY A 588 -52.85 -8.82 26.05
CA GLY A 588 -53.65 -8.93 27.25
C GLY A 588 -53.85 -7.61 27.97
N ARG A 589 -54.57 -7.67 29.09
CA ARG A 589 -54.82 -6.52 29.97
C ARG A 589 -53.94 -6.62 31.21
N TYR A 590 -53.30 -5.52 31.58
CA TYR A 590 -52.30 -5.46 32.62
C TYR A 590 -52.55 -4.30 33.57
N VAL A 591 -52.04 -4.42 34.79
CA VAL A 591 -51.91 -3.33 35.76
C VAL A 591 -50.44 -3.04 35.94
N VAL A 592 -50.05 -1.77 35.88
CA VAL A 592 -48.74 -1.31 36.35
C VAL A 592 -48.93 -0.58 37.67
N SER A 593 -48.06 -0.85 38.65
CA SER A 593 -48.01 -0.10 39.90
C SER A 593 -46.58 0.27 40.28
N LEU A 594 -46.42 1.50 40.76
CA LEU A 594 -45.21 2.00 41.41
C LEU A 594 -45.48 2.18 42.90
N GLU A 595 -44.67 1.52 43.71
CA GLU A 595 -44.66 1.66 45.17
C GLU A 595 -43.39 2.41 45.60
N GLY A 596 -43.56 3.35 46.52
CA GLY A 596 -42.46 4.12 47.06
C GLY A 596 -42.95 5.33 47.84
N ARG A 597 -42.20 6.43 47.79
CA ARG A 597 -42.58 7.70 48.44
C ARG A 597 -42.54 8.82 47.41
N CYS A 598 -43.57 9.65 47.40
CA CYS A 598 -43.60 10.89 46.62
C CYS A 598 -44.09 12.01 47.53
N ASP A 599 -43.24 13.00 47.80
CA ASP A 599 -43.72 14.28 48.33
C ASP A 599 -44.51 15.00 47.21
N ALA A 600 -45.37 15.97 47.51
CA ALA A 600 -46.18 16.62 46.46
C ALA A 600 -45.30 17.14 45.30
N THR A 601 -45.49 16.60 44.09
CA THR A 601 -44.76 17.02 42.89
C THR A 601 -45.73 17.71 41.92
N ASP A 602 -45.35 18.89 41.42
CA ASP A 602 -46.10 19.60 40.39
C ASP A 602 -45.48 19.27 39.02
N GLY A 603 -46.16 18.44 38.23
CA GLY A 603 -45.72 18.06 36.88
C GLY A 603 -44.88 16.78 36.77
N GLY A 604 -44.73 15.99 37.83
CA GLY A 604 -44.15 14.64 37.75
C GLY A 604 -45.12 13.63 37.15
N TRP A 605 -44.65 12.74 36.26
CA TRP A 605 -45.53 11.79 35.56
C TRP A 605 -44.86 10.42 35.32
N MET A 606 -45.70 9.40 35.19
CA MET A 606 -45.36 8.08 34.70
C MET A 606 -46.05 7.82 33.36
N ASP A 607 -45.34 7.24 32.39
CA ASP A 607 -45.96 6.71 31.19
C ASP A 607 -45.52 5.28 30.87
N ILE A 608 -46.36 4.59 30.10
CA ILE A 608 -46.05 3.30 29.49
C ILE A 608 -45.93 3.50 28.00
N ILE A 609 -44.80 3.07 27.47
CA ILE A 609 -44.48 3.19 26.05
C ILE A 609 -43.96 1.85 25.52
N TRP A 610 -43.96 1.71 24.21
CA TRP A 610 -43.30 0.61 23.50
C TRP A 610 -42.90 1.05 22.09
N GLY A 611 -42.25 0.16 21.33
CA GLY A 611 -41.79 0.47 19.98
C GLY A 611 -40.68 1.51 20.00
N HIS A 612 -39.70 1.34 20.88
CA HIS A 612 -38.57 2.24 21.10
C HIS A 612 -38.98 3.69 21.39
N GLY A 613 -40.04 3.85 22.18
CA GLY A 613 -40.54 5.15 22.65
C GLY A 613 -41.37 5.93 21.64
N THR A 614 -41.82 5.30 20.56
CA THR A 614 -42.69 5.92 19.55
C THR A 614 -44.18 5.78 19.86
N GLN A 615 -44.57 4.75 20.62
CA GLN A 615 -45.96 4.48 20.96
C GLN A 615 -46.18 4.70 22.45
N VAL A 616 -46.88 5.77 22.80
CA VAL A 616 -47.34 6.01 24.18
C VAL A 616 -48.70 5.33 24.34
N LEU A 617 -48.77 4.35 25.24
CA LEU A 617 -50.04 3.69 25.56
C LEU A 617 -50.86 4.54 26.52
N MET A 618 -50.22 5.04 27.57
CA MET A 618 -50.88 5.81 28.61
C MET A 618 -49.87 6.63 29.40
N ARG A 619 -50.31 7.78 29.93
CA ARG A 619 -49.56 8.63 30.86
C ARG A 619 -50.46 9.04 32.02
N HIS A 620 -49.93 9.00 33.23
CA HIS A 620 -50.57 9.47 34.46
C HIS A 620 -49.60 10.30 35.30
N ASP A 621 -50.14 11.25 36.04
CA ASP A 621 -49.35 12.03 37.00
C ASP A 621 -48.95 11.15 38.19
N VAL A 622 -47.74 11.38 38.71
CA VAL A 622 -47.29 10.75 39.96
C VAL A 622 -48.00 11.44 41.12
N THR A 623 -48.63 10.65 41.98
CA THR A 623 -49.44 11.15 43.10
C THR A 623 -48.66 11.12 44.43
N PRO A 624 -48.97 12.01 45.39
CA PRO A 624 -48.34 11.98 46.70
C PRO A 624 -48.63 10.67 47.44
N GLY A 625 -47.59 10.03 47.98
CA GLY A 625 -47.70 8.75 48.67
C GLY A 625 -46.64 8.57 49.75
N GLY A 626 -47.01 7.90 50.85
CA GLY A 626 -46.10 7.58 51.97
C GLY A 626 -45.20 6.38 51.67
N LYS A 627 -44.17 6.16 52.50
CA LYS A 627 -43.20 5.06 52.35
C LYS A 627 -43.87 3.70 52.09
N ASP A 628 -43.42 2.98 51.06
CA ASP A 628 -43.98 1.70 50.59
C ASP A 628 -45.44 1.78 50.08
N GLY A 629 -45.98 2.98 49.83
CA GLY A 629 -47.34 3.21 49.33
C GLY A 629 -47.38 3.37 47.80
N PRO A 630 -48.56 3.16 47.16
CA PRO A 630 -48.71 3.37 45.73
C PRO A 630 -48.59 4.85 45.40
N ILE A 631 -47.69 5.19 44.47
CA ILE A 631 -47.48 6.57 43.99
C ILE A 631 -47.98 6.76 42.55
N ALA A 632 -48.16 5.67 41.80
CA ALA A 632 -48.88 5.66 40.53
C ALA A 632 -49.39 4.24 40.23
N GLU A 633 -50.61 4.13 39.74
CA GLU A 633 -51.22 2.86 39.34
C GLU A 633 -52.32 3.09 38.30
N PHE A 634 -52.34 2.28 37.25
CA PHE A 634 -53.41 2.26 36.26
C PHE A 634 -53.37 0.98 35.42
N ASP A 635 -54.48 0.65 34.76
CA ASP A 635 -54.57 -0.46 33.82
C ASP A 635 -54.32 -0.04 32.38
N PHE A 636 -53.81 -0.97 31.58
CA PHE A 636 -53.57 -0.78 30.14
C PHE A 636 -53.82 -2.07 29.38
N GLU A 637 -54.05 -1.95 28.08
CA GLU A 637 -54.31 -3.08 27.19
C GLU A 637 -53.27 -3.13 26.07
N LEU A 638 -52.75 -4.35 25.84
CA LEU A 638 -51.89 -4.68 24.71
C LEU A 638 -52.69 -5.51 23.72
N ALA A 639 -53.07 -4.89 22.60
CA ALA A 639 -53.80 -5.59 21.53
C ALA A 639 -52.96 -6.67 20.84
N THR A 640 -51.64 -6.51 20.84
CA THR A 640 -50.67 -7.44 20.27
C THR A 640 -49.51 -7.66 21.24
N PRO A 641 -48.83 -8.81 21.20
CA PRO A 641 -47.63 -9.03 22.00
C PRO A 641 -46.57 -7.96 21.69
N VAL A 642 -45.89 -7.47 22.72
CA VAL A 642 -44.80 -6.49 22.62
C VAL A 642 -43.52 -7.06 23.19
N SER A 643 -42.38 -6.63 22.68
CA SER A 643 -41.05 -7.13 23.10
C SER A 643 -40.28 -6.16 23.98
N ASP A 644 -40.69 -4.90 24.06
CA ASP A 644 -39.89 -3.80 24.59
C ASP A 644 -40.71 -2.82 25.46
N LEU A 645 -41.69 -3.32 26.24
CA LEU A 645 -42.52 -2.45 27.07
C LEU A 645 -41.66 -1.68 28.08
N GLU A 646 -41.73 -0.36 28.03
CA GLU A 646 -40.96 0.55 28.85
C GLU A 646 -41.91 1.40 29.72
N VAL A 647 -41.64 1.41 31.02
CA VAL A 647 -42.27 2.29 32.00
C VAL A 647 -41.28 3.41 32.31
N ARG A 648 -41.68 4.67 32.12
CA ARG A 648 -40.81 5.81 32.44
C ARG A 648 -41.43 6.68 33.52
N VAL A 649 -40.58 7.17 34.41
CA VAL A 649 -40.95 8.13 35.44
C VAL A 649 -40.11 9.38 35.25
N TRP A 650 -40.79 10.49 34.99
CA TRP A 650 -40.18 11.80 34.89
C TRP A 650 -40.51 12.63 36.12
N VAL A 651 -39.52 13.37 36.62
CA VAL A 651 -39.65 14.22 37.81
C VAL A 651 -39.16 15.64 37.52
N PRO A 652 -39.86 16.67 38.02
CA PRO A 652 -39.44 18.07 37.89
C PRO A 652 -38.26 18.40 38.81
N ALA A 653 -37.64 19.56 38.61
CA ALA A 653 -36.59 20.06 39.49
C ALA A 653 -37.07 20.11 40.96
N CYS A 654 -36.17 19.77 41.88
CA CYS A 654 -36.42 19.71 43.33
C CYS A 654 -37.49 18.68 43.78
N ALA A 655 -37.99 17.82 42.89
CA ALA A 655 -38.89 16.75 43.26
C ALA A 655 -38.23 15.74 44.22
N SER A 656 -38.99 15.31 45.24
CA SER A 656 -38.60 14.29 46.22
C SER A 656 -39.44 13.04 45.98
N VAL A 657 -38.87 12.11 45.21
CA VAL A 657 -39.52 10.86 44.79
C VAL A 657 -38.56 9.71 45.01
N ARG A 658 -39.04 8.63 45.62
CA ARG A 658 -38.35 7.36 45.81
C ARG A 658 -39.24 6.24 45.29
N VAL A 659 -38.67 5.37 44.46
CA VAL A 659 -39.33 4.16 43.97
C VAL A 659 -38.67 2.97 44.62
N ASP A 660 -39.45 2.21 45.39
CA ASP A 660 -38.99 0.99 46.07
C ASP A 660 -39.32 -0.26 45.25
N THR A 661 -40.49 -0.29 44.58
CA THR A 661 -40.92 -1.42 43.74
C THR A 661 -41.70 -0.95 42.50
N LEU A 662 -41.42 -1.58 41.36
CA LEU A 662 -42.25 -1.53 40.15
C LEU A 662 -42.86 -2.92 39.92
N ARG A 663 -44.17 -2.97 39.68
CA ARG A 663 -44.89 -4.21 39.37
C ARG A 663 -45.66 -4.09 38.07
N ILE A 664 -45.63 -5.16 37.27
CA ILE A 664 -46.48 -5.33 36.08
C ILE A 664 -47.16 -6.70 36.21
N GLU A 665 -48.48 -6.72 36.30
CA GLU A 665 -49.24 -7.95 36.53
C GLU A 665 -50.43 -8.08 35.56
N PRO A 666 -50.78 -9.30 35.12
CA PRO A 666 -52.03 -9.53 34.40
C PRO A 666 -53.23 -9.07 35.21
N PHE A 667 -54.16 -8.37 34.58
CA PHE A 667 -55.36 -7.81 35.24
C PHE A 667 -56.18 -8.89 35.96
N GLU A 668 -56.25 -10.10 35.40
CA GLU A 668 -56.98 -11.25 35.99
C GLU A 668 -56.35 -11.76 37.30
N ASN A 669 -55.03 -11.68 37.45
CA ASN A 669 -54.34 -12.14 38.66
C ASN A 669 -54.67 -11.22 39.86
N ARG A 670 -54.94 -9.94 39.61
CA ARG A 670 -55.32 -8.99 40.65
C ARG A 670 -56.70 -9.29 41.25
N TYR A 671 -57.64 -9.80 40.45
CA TYR A 671 -58.95 -10.23 40.96
C TYR A 671 -58.88 -11.57 41.70
N ALA A 672 -57.95 -12.46 41.35
CA ALA A 672 -57.70 -13.67 42.12
C ALA A 672 -57.10 -13.35 43.50
N ASP A 673 -56.12 -12.44 43.58
CA ASP A 673 -55.52 -12.02 44.85
C ASP A 673 -56.45 -11.15 45.71
N MET A 674 -57.28 -10.27 45.11
CA MET A 674 -58.34 -9.58 45.84
C MET A 674 -59.43 -10.53 46.34
N ALA A 675 -59.82 -11.55 45.56
CA ALA A 675 -60.78 -12.56 46.00
C ALA A 675 -60.20 -13.47 47.11
N LEU A 676 -58.90 -13.76 47.08
CA LEU A 676 -58.19 -14.48 48.15
C LEU A 676 -57.99 -13.62 49.41
N ALA A 677 -57.67 -12.33 49.27
CA ALA A 677 -57.56 -11.39 50.40
C ALA A 677 -58.91 -11.11 51.07
N VAL A 678 -60.01 -11.11 50.32
CA VAL A 678 -61.39 -11.03 50.85
C VAL A 678 -61.86 -12.38 51.44
N ALA A 679 -61.22 -13.49 51.11
CA ALA A 679 -61.49 -14.81 51.70
C ALA A 679 -60.59 -15.14 52.91
N ALA A 680 -59.50 -14.41 53.10
CA ALA A 680 -58.53 -14.59 54.20
C ALA A 680 -58.60 -13.49 55.28
N GLY A 681 -59.31 -12.38 55.03
CA GLY A 681 -59.80 -11.45 56.04
C GLY A 681 -61.24 -11.78 56.42
#